data_AF-A0A1G5VKU1-F1
#
_entry.id   AF-A0A1G5VKU1-F1
#
_cell.length_a   1.000
_cell.length_b   1.000
_cell.length_c   1.000
_cell.angle_alpha   90.00
_cell.angle_beta   90.00
_cell.angle_gamma   90.00
#
_symmetry.space_group_name_H-M   'P 1'
#
loop_
_entity.id
_entity.type
_entity.pdbx_description
1 polymer ?
#
loop_
_entity_poly.entity_id
_entity_poly.type
_entity_poly.pdbx_seq_one_letter_code
_entity_poly.pdbx_strand_id
1 'polypeptide(L)'
;MKHKGIFIISLCVIVLMLAVSSVSASEDDTNETSILETPADDAVLSTDVGGGTFTNLRQAMYSSNNISLTGHITRVAGESEIMIYSGQNIEINGNGNIISADFLGRSFTILPGGQLTLKNVQLINGKLPESLSSDFDGGAILNMGTLTAINCQFISNYARDGGAIATDLGAFTEISGTTFRENHVWQDGGAISNRGGSTLVINGKNTFDTNYAYYDGGAAIPIDEGKGGAILNAFDNAKMYMSGENTFVNNYCKADGGAIFNHQAYANITGTNTFKNNKARTGTVAKGGAINNENGTFYLGGQNTFESNSAYRGGAIDNSLYGSVFTMSGNNRFVNNKAGMGGAISNEQARNFIIYGSNTFESNSANYKSQVGGSPDIGGAIYTFRSGFNIDASCVFNSNSATGSGGAIYFAESSGAIKGHNSFNSNSAPIGGALLIIDSNRIDLAGENVFSSNTASVSGGAIRASNVKEVIISNHNYFSNNRAGDSGGAIYVQNCALNVQGTLFEANSAIYGGAVYLLGSAFLANYDIFKNNYASKTGSDIESYQSSIVSLEFNYWNSQGKVSQNNIHNYDVSRISNWVIIDLTIPSQIEINSPVEVLRFKTNNGAGLGGQLPMYGVSVTPNFNPSNVIITENVGKSTYVGGPGQVNVNAASSNYGASRVVNAVEGKVQTSLSGNNLLFTSPNQSGNYVVTLTDAKGNKLSGKTVSITVDSRRNDRVTDGQGRATLVINNLANGYHEISVSFAGESKYYASSTTNGVICIYSDQSGTNLVGRNVEMYYKDGSRYEVTLTDASGRAMASKDVKFYISGSIYTRTTDANGKASIAINLNSGTYEILACYPGTGNNDFSYVKNNITIKPTISGQDIVKYYKNATQYYATFLDKNGNPLKNTAVSFNINGVFYTRNTNDQGVARMNINLNPGKYIITAQNPVNGEMYSNTVTVLGVLSGKDLTKYFRNASQYSMQVLGGDGKPIGAGVKVKFNINGVFYERVTDESGVAKMNINLNPGTYTITGEYNGLMHSNTIKVLPVLYANDITMRYKDGTRFKVKLVDGQGKAFTNQTVQFNVNGVFYDRITDSEGYASLAINLMPGQYIITSAYEYARLSNTITINS
;
A
#
# COMPACT_ATOMS: atom_id res chain seq x y z
N MET A 1 43.51 -6.67 -29.77
CA MET A 1 42.72 -5.64 -30.48
C MET A 1 41.26 -6.07 -30.55
N LYS A 2 40.39 -5.29 -29.89
CA LYS A 2 38.96 -5.01 -30.16
C LYS A 2 37.92 -6.16 -30.28
N HIS A 3 37.22 -6.36 -29.16
CA HIS A 3 35.77 -6.20 -28.92
C HIS A 3 34.72 -6.59 -29.98
N LYS A 4 33.81 -7.49 -29.55
CA LYS A 4 32.31 -7.47 -29.54
C LYS A 4 31.82 -8.93 -29.68
N GLY A 5 30.87 -9.48 -28.90
CA GLY A 5 30.07 -8.98 -27.80
C GLY A 5 29.41 -10.17 -27.07
N ILE A 6 29.20 -10.01 -25.77
CA ILE A 6 28.53 -10.98 -24.89
C ILE A 6 27.22 -10.32 -24.45
N PHE A 7 26.10 -11.03 -24.61
CA PHE A 7 24.91 -10.87 -23.78
C PHE A 7 24.29 -12.25 -23.55
N ILE A 8 24.60 -12.82 -22.39
CA ILE A 8 23.90 -13.94 -21.76
C ILE A 8 23.62 -13.45 -20.33
N ILE A 9 22.37 -13.44 -19.88
CA ILE A 9 22.04 -13.31 -18.46
C ILE A 9 21.32 -14.58 -18.03
N SER A 10 22.04 -15.33 -17.20
CA SER A 10 21.59 -16.51 -16.46
C SER A 10 21.08 -16.12 -15.07
N LEU A 11 20.22 -16.99 -14.57
CA LEU A 11 19.62 -17.06 -13.24
C LEU A 11 20.63 -17.57 -12.17
N CYS A 12 20.33 -17.29 -10.89
CA CYS A 12 20.57 -18.09 -9.67
C CYS A 12 21.79 -17.86 -8.72
N VAL A 13 21.43 -18.00 -7.41
CA VAL A 13 22.18 -18.30 -6.15
C VAL A 13 22.93 -17.09 -5.51
N ILE A 14 22.81 -16.72 -4.22
CA ILE A 14 22.80 -17.51 -2.96
C ILE A 14 21.98 -16.84 -1.83
N VAL A 15 21.11 -17.64 -1.21
CA VAL A 15 20.60 -17.52 0.17
C VAL A 15 21.06 -18.79 0.91
N LEU A 16 21.85 -18.65 1.97
CA LEU A 16 22.13 -19.62 3.06
C LEU A 16 22.94 -18.83 4.11
N MET A 17 22.58 -18.77 5.40
CA MET A 17 22.73 -19.85 6.38
C MET A 17 21.66 -19.79 7.50
N LEU A 18 21.26 -20.98 7.97
CA LEU A 18 20.49 -21.25 9.18
C LEU A 18 21.26 -22.28 10.05
N ALA A 19 20.99 -22.24 11.36
CA ALA A 19 21.21 -23.24 12.42
C ALA A 19 22.66 -23.37 12.96
N VAL A 20 22.93 -23.65 14.25
CA VAL A 20 22.46 -24.74 15.17
C VAL A 20 22.67 -24.25 16.63
N SER A 21 21.88 -24.56 17.68
CA SER A 21 21.70 -25.83 18.44
C SER A 21 20.63 -25.63 19.53
N SER A 22 19.88 -26.59 20.12
CA SER A 22 19.80 -28.07 20.19
C SER A 22 18.54 -28.43 21.06
N VAL A 23 17.61 -29.36 20.74
CA VAL A 23 17.56 -30.86 20.96
C VAL A 23 17.44 -31.23 22.47
N SER A 24 16.60 -32.14 23.03
CA SER A 24 15.54 -33.10 22.63
C SER A 24 14.88 -33.85 23.83
N ALA A 25 13.65 -34.39 23.64
CA ALA A 25 13.02 -35.66 24.13
C ALA A 25 12.79 -35.90 25.67
N SER A 26 11.81 -36.64 26.22
CA SER A 26 10.84 -37.69 25.77
C SER A 26 9.66 -37.88 26.79
N GLU A 27 8.58 -38.57 26.39
CA GLU A 27 7.39 -39.00 27.18
C GLU A 27 7.62 -40.27 28.03
N ASP A 28 6.92 -40.46 29.17
CA ASP A 28 5.87 -41.51 29.43
C ASP A 28 5.48 -41.69 30.95
N ASP A 29 4.26 -42.20 31.17
CA ASP A 29 3.34 -42.31 32.34
C ASP A 29 3.82 -42.83 33.74
N THR A 30 3.17 -42.36 34.84
CA THR A 30 2.24 -43.13 35.72
C THR A 30 1.80 -42.40 37.02
N ASN A 31 0.66 -42.88 37.54
CA ASN A 31 -0.29 -42.38 38.54
C ASN A 31 0.14 -42.26 40.03
N GLU A 32 -0.67 -41.46 40.75
CA GLU A 32 -1.06 -41.52 42.18
C GLU A 32 -0.33 -40.73 43.29
N THR A 33 -1.13 -39.80 43.85
CA THR A 33 -1.15 -39.10 45.14
C THR A 33 -0.33 -39.65 46.31
N SER A 34 0.52 -38.81 46.91
CA SER A 34 0.55 -38.63 48.38
C SER A 34 1.29 -37.35 48.79
N ILE A 35 0.75 -36.69 49.81
CA ILE A 35 1.18 -35.45 50.46
C ILE A 35 2.64 -35.56 50.92
N LEU A 36 3.51 -34.64 50.48
CA LEU A 36 4.77 -34.24 51.12
C LEU A 36 5.21 -32.88 50.55
N GLU A 37 5.90 -32.12 51.38
CA GLU A 37 6.28 -30.72 51.24
C GLU A 37 6.82 -30.32 49.85
N THR A 38 6.54 -29.07 49.47
CA THR A 38 7.05 -28.42 48.26
C THR A 38 8.56 -28.63 48.07
N PRO A 39 9.03 -29.22 46.96
CA PRO A 39 10.33 -28.90 46.42
C PRO A 39 10.22 -27.56 45.66
N ALA A 40 11.20 -26.70 45.89
CA ALA A 40 11.30 -25.37 45.33
C ALA A 40 11.19 -25.36 43.80
N ASP A 41 10.61 -24.28 43.28
CA ASP A 41 10.80 -23.77 41.93
C ASP A 41 12.26 -23.99 41.47
N ASP A 42 12.47 -24.69 40.35
CA ASP A 42 13.63 -24.42 39.50
C ASP A 42 13.38 -23.07 38.80
N ALA A 43 13.37 -22.01 39.61
CA ALA A 43 13.63 -20.66 39.16
C ALA A 43 14.97 -20.72 38.43
N VAL A 44 15.04 -20.18 37.22
CA VAL A 44 16.33 -19.69 36.73
C VAL A 44 16.75 -18.68 37.79
N LEU A 45 17.65 -19.10 38.68
CA LEU A 45 18.11 -18.33 39.82
C LEU A 45 18.78 -17.08 39.26
N SER A 46 17.99 -16.02 39.11
CA SER A 46 18.50 -14.70 38.79
C SER A 46 19.20 -14.22 40.05
N THR A 47 20.50 -13.98 39.96
CA THR A 47 21.24 -13.43 41.09
C THR A 47 20.88 -11.95 41.20
N ASP A 48 20.18 -11.58 42.28
CA ASP A 48 19.93 -10.17 42.60
C ASP A 48 21.16 -9.54 43.25
N VAL A 49 21.63 -8.44 42.67
CA VAL A 49 22.79 -7.70 43.16
C VAL A 49 22.38 -6.63 44.18
N GLY A 50 21.09 -6.28 44.28
CA GLY A 50 20.68 -5.13 45.06
C GLY A 50 21.21 -3.83 44.43
N GLY A 51 21.78 -2.96 45.26
CA GLY A 51 22.61 -1.84 44.85
C GLY A 51 24.05 -2.00 45.36
N GLY A 52 24.99 -1.23 44.80
CA GLY A 52 26.40 -1.39 45.15
C GLY A 52 27.35 -0.83 44.09
N THR A 53 28.50 -1.49 43.91
CA THR A 53 29.55 -1.07 42.99
C THR A 53 29.77 -2.08 41.86
N PHE A 54 30.69 -1.80 40.93
CA PHE A 54 30.99 -2.73 39.84
C PHE A 54 31.54 -4.06 40.35
N THR A 55 32.23 -4.06 41.50
CA THR A 55 32.69 -5.29 42.17
C THR A 55 31.53 -6.20 42.53
N ASN A 56 30.42 -5.65 43.05
CA ASN A 56 29.23 -6.45 43.38
C ASN A 56 28.61 -7.07 42.12
N LEU A 57 28.47 -6.28 41.06
CA LEU A 57 27.93 -6.77 39.78
C LEU A 57 28.83 -7.85 39.16
N ARG A 58 30.15 -7.66 39.18
CA ARG A 58 31.13 -8.62 38.66
C ARG A 58 31.11 -9.95 39.43
N GLN A 59 30.99 -9.89 40.76
CA GLN A 59 30.88 -11.10 41.59
C GLN A 59 29.60 -11.88 41.30
N ALA A 60 28.48 -11.18 41.07
CA ALA A 60 27.23 -11.83 40.69
C ALA A 60 27.35 -12.56 39.34
N MET A 61 28.05 -11.96 38.36
CA MET A 61 28.29 -12.54 37.05
C MET A 61 29.21 -13.79 37.06
N TYR A 62 30.02 -13.99 38.11
CA TYR A 62 30.74 -15.26 38.28
C TYR A 62 29.84 -16.39 38.77
N SER A 63 28.69 -16.05 39.34
CA SER A 63 27.80 -17.00 40.01
C SER A 63 26.57 -17.33 39.16
N SER A 64 26.14 -16.43 38.27
CA SER A 64 25.00 -16.62 37.37
C SER A 64 25.14 -15.84 36.07
N ASN A 65 24.53 -16.38 35.02
CA ASN A 65 24.36 -15.70 33.73
C ASN A 65 23.13 -14.79 33.72
N ASN A 66 22.20 -14.94 34.66
CA ASN A 66 20.97 -14.15 34.75
C ASN A 66 21.04 -13.26 35.98
N ILE A 67 21.11 -11.95 35.77
CA ILE A 67 21.32 -10.96 36.82
C ILE A 67 20.11 -10.02 36.88
N SER A 68 19.64 -9.72 38.09
CA SER A 68 18.66 -8.66 38.32
C SER A 68 19.24 -7.56 39.21
N LEU A 69 18.80 -6.32 38.98
CA LEU A 69 19.11 -5.20 39.87
C LEU A 69 17.85 -4.77 40.61
N THR A 70 17.91 -4.70 41.94
CA THR A 70 16.89 -4.05 42.79
C THR A 70 17.35 -2.71 43.37
N GLY A 71 18.59 -2.28 43.07
CA GLY A 71 19.14 -0.97 43.41
C GLY A 71 20.16 -0.47 42.37
N HIS A 72 20.70 0.73 42.59
CA HIS A 72 21.67 1.35 41.69
C HIS A 72 23.08 0.75 41.86
N ILE A 73 23.79 0.59 40.74
CA ILE A 73 25.20 0.21 40.69
C ILE A 73 26.02 1.43 40.27
N THR A 74 27.00 1.83 41.08
CA THR A 74 27.87 2.97 40.79
C THR A 74 29.33 2.55 40.86
N ARG A 75 30.08 2.79 39.78
CA ARG A 75 31.53 2.56 39.75
C ARG A 75 32.23 3.48 40.75
N VAL A 76 33.18 2.95 41.51
CA VAL A 76 34.01 3.74 42.45
C VAL A 76 35.47 3.77 42.01
N ALA A 77 36.24 4.72 42.56
CA ALA A 77 37.65 4.88 42.25
C ALA A 77 38.44 3.57 42.52
N GLY A 78 39.25 3.15 41.55
CA GLY A 78 40.01 1.90 41.61
C GLY A 78 39.34 0.70 40.95
N GLU A 79 38.04 0.77 40.63
CA GLU A 79 37.37 -0.29 39.87
C GLU A 79 37.63 -0.16 38.36
N SER A 80 37.79 -1.29 37.68
CA SER A 80 37.82 -1.41 36.21
C SER A 80 36.43 -1.60 35.61
N GLU A 81 36.32 -1.43 34.29
CA GLU A 81 35.15 -1.85 33.51
C GLU A 81 34.81 -3.35 33.69
N ILE A 82 33.60 -3.72 33.31
CA ILE A 82 33.12 -5.11 33.35
C ILE A 82 33.37 -5.78 32.00
N MET A 83 34.18 -6.82 32.00
CA MET A 83 34.53 -7.60 30.81
C MET A 83 33.55 -8.76 30.60
N ILE A 84 33.00 -8.90 29.39
CA ILE A 84 32.27 -10.09 28.94
C ILE A 84 33.19 -10.88 28.01
N TYR A 85 33.66 -12.03 28.48
CA TYR A 85 34.62 -12.88 27.79
C TYR A 85 33.94 -13.82 26.78
N SER A 86 34.77 -14.37 25.88
CA SER A 86 34.33 -15.37 24.92
C SER A 86 33.63 -16.55 25.60
N GLY A 87 32.47 -16.95 25.07
CA GLY A 87 31.65 -18.03 25.63
C GLY A 87 30.74 -17.62 26.79
N GLN A 88 30.85 -16.41 27.32
CA GLN A 88 29.89 -15.89 28.28
C GLN A 88 28.61 -15.41 27.59
N ASN A 89 27.47 -15.66 28.22
CA ASN A 89 26.16 -15.16 27.80
C ASN A 89 25.46 -14.58 29.04
N ILE A 90 25.61 -13.28 29.24
CA ILE A 90 25.11 -12.58 30.43
C ILE A 90 23.85 -11.81 30.07
N GLU A 91 22.78 -12.02 30.83
CA GLU A 91 21.55 -11.22 30.81
C GLU A 91 21.45 -10.39 32.09
N ILE A 92 21.29 -9.07 31.96
CA ILE A 92 21.07 -8.15 33.07
C ILE A 92 19.73 -7.45 32.89
N ASN A 93 18.80 -7.71 33.82
CA ASN A 93 17.56 -6.94 33.93
C ASN A 93 17.71 -5.88 35.03
N GLY A 94 17.76 -4.60 34.63
CA GLY A 94 17.90 -3.48 35.54
C GLY A 94 16.66 -3.17 36.35
N ASN A 95 15.47 -3.66 35.98
CA ASN A 95 14.19 -3.28 36.61
C ASN A 95 14.00 -1.76 36.80
N GLY A 96 14.53 -0.95 35.88
CA GLY A 96 14.52 0.51 35.92
C GLY A 96 15.70 1.17 36.64
N ASN A 97 16.61 0.39 37.24
CA ASN A 97 17.78 0.88 37.95
C ASN A 97 18.89 1.38 37.02
N ILE A 98 19.92 1.97 37.65
CA ILE A 98 21.01 2.70 37.02
C ILE A 98 22.29 1.90 37.21
N ILE A 99 23.08 1.81 36.15
CA ILE A 99 24.50 1.46 36.17
C ILE A 99 25.25 2.74 35.79
N SER A 100 25.83 3.42 36.78
CA SER A 100 26.61 4.64 36.59
C SER A 100 28.09 4.29 36.58
N ALA A 101 28.81 4.74 35.55
CA ALA A 101 30.28 4.67 35.56
C ALA A 101 30.93 5.86 36.28
N ASP A 102 30.13 6.83 36.74
CA ASP A 102 30.56 8.03 37.48
C ASP A 102 31.75 8.79 36.86
N PHE A 103 31.82 8.80 35.53
CA PHE A 103 32.90 9.37 34.74
C PHE A 103 34.30 8.74 34.97
N LEU A 104 34.36 7.55 35.59
CA LEU A 104 35.62 6.84 35.90
C LEU A 104 36.09 5.88 34.80
N GLY A 105 35.40 5.83 33.66
CA GLY A 105 35.65 4.95 32.53
C GLY A 105 34.35 4.49 31.87
N ARG A 106 34.40 3.41 31.09
CA ARG A 106 33.21 2.74 30.53
C ARG A 106 32.58 1.74 31.51
N SER A 107 31.36 1.31 31.21
CA SER A 107 30.66 0.30 32.01
C SER A 107 31.06 -1.12 31.60
N PHE A 108 30.94 -1.44 30.31
CA PHE A 108 31.14 -2.79 29.79
C PHE A 108 32.08 -2.83 28.59
N THR A 109 32.82 -3.93 28.46
CA THR A 109 33.52 -4.32 27.24
C THR A 109 33.14 -5.77 26.90
N ILE A 110 32.63 -5.98 25.69
CA ILE A 110 32.23 -7.31 25.20
C ILE A 110 33.30 -7.77 24.22
N LEU A 111 34.03 -8.82 24.58
CA LEU A 111 35.08 -9.39 23.72
C LEU A 111 34.48 -10.31 22.64
N PRO A 112 35.24 -10.63 21.58
CA PRO A 112 34.79 -11.57 20.54
C PRO A 112 34.27 -12.90 21.11
N GLY A 113 33.04 -13.24 20.73
CA GLY A 113 32.32 -14.43 21.21
C GLY A 113 31.63 -14.29 22.57
N GLY A 114 31.74 -13.15 23.24
CA GLY A 114 30.94 -12.81 24.42
C GLY A 114 29.57 -12.23 24.03
N GLN A 115 28.56 -12.45 24.86
CA GLN A 115 27.19 -11.98 24.64
C GLN A 115 26.65 -11.26 25.88
N LEU A 116 26.09 -10.07 25.67
CA LEU A 116 25.46 -9.27 26.71
C LEU A 116 24.05 -8.86 26.29
N THR A 117 23.06 -9.25 27.09
CA THR A 117 21.68 -8.78 26.98
C THR A 117 21.37 -7.83 28.13
N LEU A 118 21.02 -6.58 27.82
CA LEU A 118 20.58 -5.57 28.77
C LEU A 118 19.07 -5.35 28.61
N LYS A 119 18.34 -5.37 29.73
CA LYS A 119 16.90 -5.10 29.77
C LYS A 119 16.56 -4.06 30.83
N ASN A 120 15.73 -3.08 30.49
CA ASN A 120 15.16 -2.12 31.46
C ASN A 120 16.22 -1.44 32.36
N VAL A 121 17.36 -1.01 31.81
CA VAL A 121 18.47 -0.44 32.58
C VAL A 121 18.92 0.90 32.03
N GLN A 122 19.33 1.80 32.91
CA GLN A 122 19.93 3.08 32.53
C GLN A 122 21.46 3.00 32.68
N LEU A 123 22.21 3.25 31.62
CA LEU A 123 23.67 3.36 31.62
C LEU A 123 24.04 4.83 31.48
N ILE A 124 24.67 5.38 32.52
CA ILE A 124 24.96 6.81 32.60
C ILE A 124 26.42 7.10 32.91
N ASN A 125 26.85 8.28 32.49
CA ASN A 125 28.14 8.89 32.88
C ASN A 125 29.36 8.00 32.55
N GLY A 126 29.27 7.15 31.52
CA GLY A 126 30.43 6.51 30.91
C GLY A 126 31.37 7.55 30.32
N LYS A 127 32.65 7.54 30.69
CA LYS A 127 33.63 8.52 30.19
C LYS A 127 35.02 7.93 30.03
N LEU A 128 35.54 7.91 28.81
CA LEU A 128 36.95 7.64 28.58
C LEU A 128 37.73 8.97 28.50
N PRO A 129 38.78 9.16 29.31
CA PRO A 129 39.68 10.30 29.18
C PRO A 129 40.39 10.28 27.82
N GLU A 130 40.64 11.46 27.24
CA GLU A 130 41.28 11.62 25.92
C GLU A 130 42.65 10.95 25.88
N SER A 131 43.37 11.00 27.01
CA SER A 131 44.69 10.40 27.21
C SER A 131 44.69 8.87 27.19
N LEU A 132 43.53 8.25 27.36
CA LEU A 132 43.35 6.79 27.38
C LEU A 132 42.57 6.29 26.17
N SER A 133 42.03 7.18 25.33
CA SER A 133 41.25 6.72 24.19
C SER A 133 42.14 6.26 23.04
N SER A 134 41.87 5.05 22.53
CA SER A 134 42.32 4.59 21.22
C SER A 134 41.29 4.96 20.15
N ASP A 135 41.59 4.68 18.89
CA ASP A 135 40.53 4.57 17.89
C ASP A 135 39.54 3.50 18.39
N PHE A 136 38.23 3.66 18.17
CA PHE A 136 37.19 2.65 18.47
C PHE A 136 36.72 2.53 19.94
N ASP A 137 36.34 3.64 20.57
CA ASP A 137 36.07 3.65 22.01
C ASP A 137 34.67 4.08 22.40
N GLY A 138 33.83 3.15 22.86
CA GLY A 138 32.48 3.43 23.34
C GLY A 138 32.43 3.91 24.79
N GLY A 139 31.65 4.97 25.06
CA GLY A 139 31.65 5.63 26.37
C GLY A 139 31.00 4.80 27.48
N ALA A 140 29.88 4.14 27.19
CA ALA A 140 29.25 3.18 28.10
C ALA A 140 29.68 1.75 27.79
N ILE A 141 29.70 1.37 26.51
CA ILE A 141 29.94 0.00 26.05
C ILE A 141 30.86 -0.02 24.83
N LEU A 142 31.91 -0.83 24.90
CA LEU A 142 32.65 -1.29 23.72
C LEU A 142 32.19 -2.72 23.36
N ASN A 143 31.66 -2.91 22.14
CA ASN A 143 31.18 -4.20 21.66
C ASN A 143 32.05 -4.74 20.52
N MET A 144 32.72 -5.86 20.78
CA MET A 144 33.41 -6.70 19.80
C MET A 144 32.79 -8.11 19.72
N GLY A 145 31.64 -8.33 20.38
CA GLY A 145 30.91 -9.59 20.43
C GLY A 145 29.45 -9.40 20.03
N THR A 146 28.52 -9.77 20.91
CA THR A 146 27.07 -9.59 20.71
C THR A 146 26.47 -8.74 21.82
N LEU A 147 25.78 -7.66 21.44
CA LEU A 147 25.03 -6.80 22.35
C LEU A 147 23.54 -6.79 21.96
N THR A 148 22.66 -7.02 22.92
CA THR A 148 21.22 -6.80 22.78
C THR A 148 20.76 -5.84 23.89
N ALA A 149 20.21 -4.68 23.53
CA ALA A 149 19.65 -3.71 24.49
C ALA A 149 18.15 -3.52 24.29
N ILE A 150 17.36 -3.80 25.32
CA ILE A 150 15.89 -3.78 25.27
C ILE A 150 15.35 -2.87 26.37
N ASN A 151 14.60 -1.84 25.98
CA ASN A 151 14.03 -0.84 26.89
C ASN A 151 15.09 -0.17 27.78
N CYS A 152 16.29 0.07 27.23
CA CYS A 152 17.40 0.68 27.96
C CYS A 152 17.43 2.20 27.77
N GLN A 153 18.23 2.88 28.60
CA GLN A 153 18.56 4.28 28.40
C GLN A 153 20.08 4.47 28.48
N PHE A 154 20.64 5.21 27.54
CA PHE A 154 22.05 5.62 27.53
C PHE A 154 22.08 7.14 27.60
N ILE A 155 22.55 7.68 28.74
CA ILE A 155 22.44 9.12 29.03
C ILE A 155 23.80 9.70 29.40
N SER A 156 24.16 10.82 28.78
CA SER A 156 25.36 11.61 29.11
C SER A 156 26.65 10.80 29.08
N ASN A 157 26.74 9.81 28.20
CA ASN A 157 27.96 9.04 28.00
C ASN A 157 28.87 9.74 27.00
N TYR A 158 30.18 9.50 27.17
CA TYR A 158 31.23 10.24 26.51
C TYR A 158 32.41 9.38 26.08
N ALA A 159 32.84 9.59 24.85
CA ALA A 159 33.92 8.82 24.25
C ALA A 159 34.58 9.54 23.06
N ARG A 160 35.62 8.92 22.47
CA ARG A 160 36.16 9.38 21.19
C ARG A 160 35.24 9.01 20.02
N ASP A 161 34.71 7.78 20.00
CA ASP A 161 33.83 7.23 18.97
C ASP A 161 32.63 6.50 19.57
N GLY A 162 31.38 6.87 19.24
CA GLY A 162 30.23 6.19 19.86
C GLY A 162 30.04 6.58 21.32
N GLY A 163 29.48 7.76 21.55
CA GLY A 163 29.39 8.35 22.91
C GLY A 163 28.78 7.41 23.95
N ALA A 164 27.83 6.57 23.54
CA ALA A 164 27.33 5.46 24.35
C ALA A 164 27.93 4.12 23.95
N ILE A 165 27.81 3.72 22.68
CA ILE A 165 28.15 2.39 22.20
C ILE A 165 29.10 2.48 21.00
N ALA A 166 30.23 1.78 21.06
CA ALA A 166 31.05 1.49 19.89
C ALA A 166 30.95 0.00 19.54
N THR A 167 30.77 -0.32 18.26
CA THR A 167 30.69 -1.68 17.72
C THR A 167 31.72 -1.85 16.61
N ASP A 168 32.57 -2.87 16.72
CA ASP A 168 33.67 -3.10 15.77
C ASP A 168 34.01 -4.59 15.58
N LEU A 169 34.92 -4.91 14.66
CA LEU A 169 35.46 -6.26 14.39
C LEU A 169 34.39 -7.31 14.03
N GLY A 170 33.41 -6.92 13.21
CA GLY A 170 32.33 -7.79 12.75
C GLY A 170 31.30 -8.12 13.83
N ALA A 171 31.25 -7.35 14.91
CA ALA A 171 30.31 -7.54 16.01
C ALA A 171 28.84 -7.31 15.60
N PHE A 172 27.94 -7.78 16.46
CA PHE A 172 26.49 -7.63 16.30
C PHE A 172 25.91 -6.81 17.45
N THR A 173 25.14 -5.78 17.11
CA THR A 173 24.40 -4.96 18.08
C THR A 173 22.94 -4.88 17.66
N GLU A 174 22.01 -5.25 18.55
CA GLU A 174 20.58 -5.04 18.40
C GLU A 174 20.03 -4.13 19.49
N ILE A 175 19.24 -3.14 19.10
CA ILE A 175 18.54 -2.24 20.03
C ILE A 175 17.03 -2.23 19.78
N SER A 176 16.26 -2.22 20.87
CA SER A 176 14.81 -2.02 20.83
C SER A 176 14.26 -1.31 22.04
N GLY A 177 13.27 -0.43 21.87
CA GLY A 177 12.66 0.31 22.99
C GLY A 177 13.61 1.28 23.69
N THR A 178 14.76 1.59 23.10
CA THR A 178 15.91 2.20 23.78
C THR A 178 16.03 3.70 23.50
N THR A 179 16.46 4.47 24.50
CA THR A 179 16.69 5.91 24.40
C THR A 179 18.17 6.26 24.53
N PHE A 180 18.69 7.04 23.59
CA PHE A 180 20.02 7.66 23.63
C PHE A 180 19.84 9.17 23.76
N ARG A 181 20.26 9.74 24.89
CA ARG A 181 20.10 11.17 25.17
C ARG A 181 21.39 11.81 25.64
N GLU A 182 21.73 12.96 25.06
CA GLU A 182 22.89 13.77 25.47
C GLU A 182 24.22 12.99 25.46
N ASN A 183 24.31 11.93 24.66
CA ASN A 183 25.58 11.25 24.45
C ASN A 183 26.40 12.07 23.46
N HIS A 184 27.71 12.11 23.70
CA HIS A 184 28.57 12.94 22.89
C HIS A 184 29.97 12.40 22.70
N VAL A 185 30.60 12.90 21.66
CA VAL A 185 31.93 12.48 21.23
C VAL A 185 32.79 13.67 20.81
N TRP A 186 34.11 13.47 20.92
CA TRP A 186 35.09 14.36 20.33
C TRP A 186 35.18 14.22 18.81
N GLN A 187 35.06 13.00 18.27
CA GLN A 187 35.32 12.71 16.86
C GLN A 187 34.04 12.29 16.13
N ASP A 188 33.58 11.04 16.23
CA ASP A 188 32.46 10.56 15.41
C ASP A 188 31.42 9.69 16.15
N GLY A 189 30.15 9.77 15.74
CA GLY A 189 29.06 8.93 16.26
C GLY A 189 28.60 9.33 17.66
N GLY A 190 27.82 10.40 17.80
CA GLY A 190 27.48 10.98 19.11
C GLY A 190 26.85 10.01 20.12
N ALA A 191 26.08 9.02 19.66
CA ALA A 191 25.56 7.93 20.50
C ALA A 191 26.17 6.57 20.14
N ILE A 192 26.12 6.19 18.86
CA ILE A 192 26.54 4.87 18.39
C ILE A 192 27.56 5.01 17.27
N SER A 193 28.65 4.25 17.35
CA SER A 193 29.61 4.04 16.27
C SER A 193 29.57 2.57 15.84
N ASN A 194 29.29 2.29 14.56
CA ASN A 194 29.27 0.95 13.96
C ASN A 194 30.32 0.90 12.84
N ARG A 195 31.40 0.12 13.06
CA ARG A 195 32.57 0.03 12.17
C ARG A 195 33.03 -1.42 11.93
N GLY A 196 34.04 -1.60 11.07
CA GLY A 196 34.76 -2.88 10.89
C GLY A 196 33.90 -4.05 10.42
N GLY A 197 32.97 -3.81 9.49
CA GLY A 197 32.08 -4.85 8.96
C GLY A 197 30.98 -5.32 9.92
N SER A 198 30.81 -4.62 11.05
CA SER A 198 29.81 -4.93 12.08
C SER A 198 28.37 -4.68 11.60
N THR A 199 27.42 -5.32 12.29
CA THR A 199 25.99 -5.20 12.00
C THR A 199 25.24 -4.55 13.17
N LEU A 200 24.58 -3.44 12.87
CA LEU A 200 23.68 -2.71 13.77
C LEU A 200 22.22 -2.92 13.32
N VAL A 201 21.39 -3.44 14.23
CA VAL A 201 19.95 -3.63 14.02
C VAL A 201 19.17 -2.73 14.99
N ILE A 202 18.32 -1.88 14.46
CA ILE A 202 17.49 -0.93 15.22
C ILE A 202 16.02 -1.27 14.95
N ASN A 203 15.34 -1.82 15.95
CA ASN A 203 13.97 -2.32 15.82
C ASN A 203 13.05 -1.75 16.90
N GLY A 204 11.73 -1.75 16.64
CA GLY A 204 10.76 -1.25 17.62
C GLY A 204 10.77 0.26 17.74
N LYS A 205 10.60 0.81 18.95
CA LYS A 205 10.48 2.26 19.18
C LYS A 205 11.69 2.82 19.91
N ASN A 206 12.59 3.51 19.20
CA ASN A 206 13.82 4.05 19.77
C ASN A 206 13.87 5.58 19.64
N THR A 207 14.59 6.24 20.56
CA THR A 207 14.75 7.69 20.57
C THR A 207 16.23 8.07 20.64
N PHE A 208 16.68 8.93 19.72
CA PHE A 208 17.98 9.59 19.72
C PHE A 208 17.73 11.10 19.85
N ASP A 209 17.93 11.62 21.04
CA ASP A 209 17.63 13.01 21.39
C ASP A 209 18.88 13.77 21.81
N THR A 210 19.19 14.86 21.10
CA THR A 210 20.25 15.80 21.49
C THR A 210 21.61 15.11 21.66
N ASN A 211 21.89 14.08 20.85
CA ASN A 211 23.24 13.51 20.78
C ASN A 211 24.10 14.38 19.86
N TYR A 212 25.39 14.52 20.18
CA TYR A 212 26.25 15.42 19.43
C TYR A 212 27.68 14.94 19.20
N ALA A 213 28.20 15.24 18.00
CA ALA A 213 29.60 15.07 17.64
C ALA A 213 30.24 16.44 17.42
N TYR A 214 31.01 16.93 18.41
CA TYR A 214 31.55 18.30 18.43
C TYR A 214 32.91 18.39 19.10
N TYR A 215 33.92 18.92 18.39
CA TYR A 215 35.25 19.25 18.91
C TYR A 215 35.46 20.77 18.98
N ASP A 216 35.76 21.28 20.18
CA ASP A 216 36.06 22.69 20.47
C ASP A 216 37.53 22.93 20.88
N GLY A 217 38.41 21.94 20.72
CA GLY A 217 39.80 22.02 21.19
C GLY A 217 40.68 22.91 20.33
N GLY A 218 41.31 23.91 20.94
CA GLY A 218 42.36 24.71 20.32
C GLY A 218 43.64 23.89 20.05
N ALA A 219 44.29 24.22 18.92
CA ALA A 219 45.62 23.82 18.45
C ALA A 219 45.76 22.54 17.60
N ALA A 220 45.90 22.79 16.28
CA ALA A 220 46.96 22.26 15.41
C ALA A 220 47.03 20.75 15.07
N ILE A 221 45.91 20.05 14.88
CA ILE A 221 45.89 18.77 14.15
C ILE A 221 44.74 18.77 13.13
N PRO A 222 44.99 18.53 11.83
CA PRO A 222 43.94 18.30 10.85
C PRO A 222 43.46 16.86 10.97
N ILE A 223 42.54 16.59 11.90
CA ILE A 223 41.87 15.28 12.02
C ILE A 223 40.38 15.44 11.74
N ASP A 224 39.84 14.51 10.96
CA ASP A 224 38.49 14.51 10.40
C ASP A 224 37.42 14.87 11.43
N GLU A 225 36.59 15.85 11.06
CA GLU A 225 35.72 16.61 11.94
C GLU A 225 34.39 15.89 12.21
N GLY A 226 34.02 15.63 13.48
CA GLY A 226 32.64 15.65 13.99
C GLY A 226 31.53 15.06 13.10
N LYS A 227 31.47 13.75 12.82
CA LYS A 227 30.44 13.14 11.93
C LYS A 227 29.41 12.29 12.67
N GLY A 228 28.18 12.22 12.14
CA GLY A 228 27.13 11.35 12.67
C GLY A 228 26.67 11.74 14.07
N GLY A 229 25.87 12.81 14.18
CA GLY A 229 25.51 13.39 15.49
C GLY A 229 24.83 12.41 16.46
N ALA A 230 24.16 11.39 15.95
CA ALA A 230 23.69 10.25 16.75
C ALA A 230 24.41 8.95 16.35
N ILE A 231 24.46 8.63 15.07
CA ILE A 231 24.97 7.34 14.57
C ILE A 231 26.03 7.56 13.51
N LEU A 232 27.14 6.86 13.66
CA LEU A 232 28.10 6.62 12.62
C LEU A 232 27.99 5.16 12.15
N ASN A 233 27.82 4.95 10.84
CA ASN A 233 27.90 3.64 10.20
C ASN A 233 28.95 3.70 9.07
N ALA A 234 30.15 3.18 9.31
CA ALA A 234 31.27 3.44 8.42
C ALA A 234 32.28 2.30 8.30
N PHE A 235 32.94 2.24 7.13
CA PHE A 235 34.09 1.37 6.82
C PHE A 235 33.80 -0.13 6.76
N ASP A 236 34.63 -0.85 5.99
CA ASP A 236 34.60 -2.31 5.82
C ASP A 236 33.22 -2.91 5.56
N ASN A 237 32.36 -2.17 4.85
CA ASN A 237 30.99 -2.56 4.54
C ASN A 237 30.14 -2.86 5.80
N ALA A 238 30.31 -2.05 6.84
CA ALA A 238 29.42 -2.03 8.01
C ALA A 238 27.94 -1.93 7.59
N LYS A 239 27.06 -2.59 8.32
CA LYS A 239 25.63 -2.72 7.97
C LYS A 239 24.76 -2.15 9.05
N MET A 240 23.84 -1.27 8.66
CA MET A 240 22.77 -0.77 9.50
C MET A 240 21.41 -1.14 8.91
N TYR A 241 20.59 -1.82 9.71
CA TYR A 241 19.19 -2.12 9.41
C TYR A 241 18.30 -1.42 10.44
N MET A 242 17.42 -0.54 9.98
CA MET A 242 16.48 0.17 10.84
C MET A 242 15.05 -0.08 10.40
N SER A 243 14.21 -0.46 11.36
CA SER A 243 12.78 -0.70 11.19
C SER A 243 11.99 -0.25 12.43
N GLY A 244 10.66 -0.21 12.34
CA GLY A 244 9.79 0.23 13.44
C GLY A 244 9.58 1.74 13.49
N GLU A 245 9.52 2.32 14.68
CA GLU A 245 9.22 3.73 14.96
C GLU A 245 10.41 4.44 15.63
N ASN A 246 11.36 4.96 14.85
CA ASN A 246 12.57 5.59 15.41
C ASN A 246 12.51 7.11 15.29
N THR A 247 12.90 7.80 16.36
CA THR A 247 12.91 9.26 16.43
C THR A 247 14.32 9.79 16.62
N PHE A 248 14.80 10.61 15.68
CA PHE A 248 16.04 11.36 15.75
C PHE A 248 15.70 12.84 15.87
N VAL A 249 15.87 13.41 17.06
CA VAL A 249 15.47 14.79 17.34
C VAL A 249 16.64 15.60 17.89
N ASN A 250 16.83 16.80 17.35
CA ASN A 250 17.85 17.76 17.79
C ASN A 250 19.29 17.21 17.80
N ASN A 251 19.58 16.15 17.03
CA ASN A 251 20.95 15.64 16.96
C ASN A 251 21.80 16.60 16.12
N TYR A 252 23.06 16.71 16.51
CA TYR A 252 23.91 17.77 16.02
C TYR A 252 25.32 17.26 15.72
N CYS A 253 25.88 17.64 14.57
CA CYS A 253 27.28 17.38 14.28
C CYS A 253 27.96 18.63 13.72
N LYS A 254 29.28 18.63 13.81
CA LYS A 254 30.11 19.67 13.21
C LYS A 254 30.15 19.49 11.68
N ALA A 255 30.57 18.35 11.15
CA ALA A 255 30.75 18.21 9.70
C ALA A 255 29.52 17.67 8.96
N ASP A 256 29.30 16.36 9.02
CA ASP A 256 28.38 15.66 8.11
C ASP A 256 27.46 14.69 8.87
N GLY A 257 26.20 14.59 8.42
CA GLY A 257 25.21 13.67 8.99
C GLY A 257 24.76 14.10 10.39
N GLY A 258 23.91 15.13 10.47
CA GLY A 258 23.48 15.69 11.77
C GLY A 258 22.83 14.67 12.71
N ALA A 259 22.19 13.63 12.18
CA ALA A 259 21.80 12.43 12.93
C ALA A 259 22.64 11.21 12.53
N ILE A 260 22.72 10.89 11.24
CA ILE A 260 23.35 9.66 10.74
C ILE A 260 24.39 9.99 9.68
N PHE A 261 25.59 9.44 9.82
CA PHE A 261 26.61 9.44 8.77
C PHE A 261 26.88 8.01 8.30
N ASN A 262 26.64 7.74 7.02
CA ASN A 262 26.86 6.45 6.36
C ASN A 262 28.00 6.57 5.36
N HIS A 263 29.13 5.90 5.59
CA HIS A 263 30.32 6.03 4.73
C HIS A 263 30.93 4.69 4.34
N GLN A 264 31.05 4.41 3.04
CA GLN A 264 31.54 3.12 2.55
C GLN A 264 30.81 1.91 3.18
N ALA A 265 29.54 2.11 3.47
CA ALA A 265 28.73 1.22 4.29
C ALA A 265 27.32 1.06 3.70
N TYR A 266 26.59 0.08 4.23
CA TYR A 266 25.22 -0.23 3.85
C TYR A 266 24.23 0.27 4.92
N ALA A 267 23.24 1.06 4.51
CA ALA A 267 22.14 1.49 5.35
C ALA A 267 20.79 1.15 4.69
N ASN A 268 19.91 0.50 5.44
CA ASN A 268 18.53 0.24 5.02
C ASN A 268 17.57 0.71 6.12
N ILE A 269 16.80 1.75 5.80
CA ILE A 269 15.86 2.39 6.71
C ILE A 269 14.45 2.15 6.20
N THR A 270 13.63 1.49 7.03
CA THR A 270 12.22 1.18 6.77
C THR A 270 11.36 1.48 8.00
N GLY A 271 10.04 1.30 7.90
CA GLY A 271 9.11 1.60 9.00
C GLY A 271 8.62 3.05 8.99
N THR A 272 8.33 3.60 10.17
CA THR A 272 7.76 4.94 10.37
C THR A 272 8.70 5.78 11.23
N ASN A 273 9.72 6.38 10.62
CA ASN A 273 10.75 7.11 11.36
C ASN A 273 10.61 8.64 11.25
N THR A 274 11.09 9.35 12.26
CA THR A 274 11.08 10.82 12.31
C THR A 274 12.48 11.37 12.51
N PHE A 275 12.92 12.26 11.63
CA PHE A 275 14.14 13.04 11.73
C PHE A 275 13.77 14.51 11.83
N LYS A 276 13.86 15.07 13.03
CA LYS A 276 13.39 16.42 13.32
C LYS A 276 14.50 17.31 13.88
N ASN A 277 14.66 18.51 13.31
CA ASN A 277 15.60 19.53 13.78
C ASN A 277 17.06 19.04 13.87
N ASN A 278 17.45 18.02 13.11
CA ASN A 278 18.84 17.58 13.10
C ASN A 278 19.68 18.56 12.27
N LYS A 279 20.93 18.75 12.65
CA LYS A 279 21.76 19.80 12.08
C LYS A 279 23.23 19.43 11.94
N ALA A 280 23.80 19.73 10.78
CA ALA A 280 25.23 19.69 10.52
C ALA A 280 25.78 21.13 10.38
N ARG A 281 26.83 21.52 11.13
CA ARG A 281 27.40 22.89 11.15
C ARG A 281 28.93 22.95 11.00
N THR A 282 29.38 23.14 9.77
CA THR A 282 30.67 23.78 9.46
C THR A 282 30.53 24.58 8.19
N GLY A 283 30.80 25.89 8.31
CA GLY A 283 31.11 26.77 7.18
C GLY A 283 30.34 26.45 5.90
N THR A 284 31.03 26.43 4.77
CA THR A 284 30.44 26.27 3.44
C THR A 284 30.48 24.84 2.89
N VAL A 285 30.52 23.80 3.74
CA VAL A 285 30.69 22.41 3.24
C VAL A 285 29.85 21.32 3.91
N ALA A 286 29.28 21.56 5.10
CA ALA A 286 28.51 20.55 5.86
C ALA A 286 27.36 19.88 5.07
N LYS A 287 27.26 18.55 5.16
CA LYS A 287 26.34 17.75 4.33
C LYS A 287 25.35 16.95 5.18
N GLY A 288 24.10 16.85 4.70
CA GLY A 288 23.10 15.94 5.25
C GLY A 288 22.67 16.33 6.66
N GLY A 289 21.72 17.28 6.78
CA GLY A 289 21.32 17.78 8.10
C GLY A 289 20.71 16.71 9.00
N ALA A 290 20.05 15.71 8.43
CA ALA A 290 19.71 14.47 9.12
C ALA A 290 20.66 13.33 8.75
N ILE A 291 20.80 13.04 7.46
CA ILE A 291 21.54 11.87 6.98
C ILE A 291 22.53 12.30 5.90
N ASN A 292 23.78 11.86 6.02
CA ASN A 292 24.73 11.90 4.91
C ASN A 292 25.11 10.47 4.49
N ASN A 293 25.09 10.22 3.19
CA ASN A 293 25.55 8.99 2.56
C ASN A 293 26.72 9.29 1.60
N GLU A 294 27.90 8.77 1.95
CA GLU A 294 29.15 9.00 1.21
C GLU A 294 29.80 7.70 0.79
N ASN A 295 30.00 7.53 -0.52
CA ASN A 295 30.53 6.30 -1.11
C ASN A 295 29.80 5.02 -0.64
N GLY A 296 28.56 5.15 -0.17
CA GLY A 296 27.79 4.10 0.51
C GLY A 296 26.52 3.76 -0.24
N THR A 297 25.86 2.68 0.20
CA THR A 297 24.56 2.27 -0.32
C THR A 297 23.47 2.60 0.70
N PHE A 298 22.51 3.42 0.31
CA PHE A 298 21.41 3.84 1.17
C PHE A 298 20.05 3.53 0.53
N TYR A 299 19.26 2.71 1.23
CA TYR A 299 17.86 2.42 0.92
C TYR A 299 16.95 3.09 1.94
N LEU A 300 16.01 3.89 1.44
CA LEU A 300 14.96 4.53 2.25
C LEU A 300 13.59 4.03 1.80
N GLY A 301 12.93 3.25 2.63
CA GLY A 301 11.58 2.72 2.41
C GLY A 301 10.63 3.04 3.56
N GLY A 302 9.34 2.74 3.42
CA GLY A 302 8.34 2.95 4.48
C GLY A 302 7.73 4.37 4.49
N GLN A 303 7.48 4.93 5.67
CA GLN A 303 6.82 6.21 5.91
C GLN A 303 7.67 7.11 6.81
N ASN A 304 8.71 7.73 6.25
CA ASN A 304 9.64 8.54 7.03
C ASN A 304 9.34 10.02 6.92
N THR A 305 9.51 10.76 8.02
CA THR A 305 9.35 12.23 8.06
C THR A 305 10.68 12.90 8.38
N PHE A 306 11.15 13.77 7.48
CA PHE A 306 12.29 14.65 7.67
C PHE A 306 11.78 16.08 7.81
N GLU A 307 11.80 16.62 9.03
CA GLU A 307 11.22 17.91 9.33
C GLU A 307 12.28 18.89 9.88
N SER A 308 12.37 20.06 9.26
CA SER A 308 13.18 21.19 9.76
C SER A 308 14.67 20.87 9.98
N ASN A 309 15.21 19.90 9.24
CA ASN A 309 16.64 19.59 9.28
C ASN A 309 17.43 20.63 8.47
N SER A 310 18.69 20.85 8.84
CA SER A 310 19.52 21.85 8.15
C SER A 310 20.99 21.49 7.99
N ALA A 311 21.55 21.83 6.83
CA ALA A 311 22.96 21.66 6.47
C ALA A 311 23.37 22.68 5.39
N TYR A 312 24.60 22.66 4.89
CA TYR A 312 24.99 23.43 3.70
C TYR A 312 24.54 22.74 2.40
N ARG A 313 24.68 21.42 2.31
CA ARG A 313 24.10 20.59 1.24
C ARG A 313 23.16 19.56 1.83
N GLY A 314 21.99 19.38 1.22
CA GLY A 314 21.03 18.35 1.61
C GLY A 314 20.48 18.60 3.01
N GLY A 315 19.51 19.50 3.14
CA GLY A 315 19.02 19.93 4.45
C GLY A 315 18.51 18.77 5.29
N ALA A 316 17.91 17.77 4.66
CA ALA A 316 17.65 16.46 5.27
C ALA A 316 18.71 15.43 4.88
N ILE A 317 18.90 15.17 3.59
CA ILE A 317 19.73 14.07 3.09
C ILE A 317 20.77 14.60 2.10
N ASP A 318 22.02 14.20 2.27
CA ASP A 318 23.04 14.33 1.22
C ASP A 318 23.51 12.95 0.76
N ASN A 319 23.62 12.76 -0.55
CA ASN A 319 24.13 11.56 -1.18
C ASN A 319 25.25 11.96 -2.15
N SER A 320 26.51 11.70 -1.80
CA SER A 320 27.63 12.25 -2.55
C SER A 320 28.78 11.27 -2.79
N LEU A 321 29.61 11.55 -3.81
CA LEU A 321 30.77 10.78 -4.29
C LEU A 321 30.45 9.59 -5.21
N TYR A 322 31.43 9.23 -6.06
CA TYR A 322 31.30 8.32 -7.21
C TYR A 322 30.76 6.92 -6.92
N GLY A 323 30.92 6.38 -5.71
CA GLY A 323 30.37 5.06 -5.35
C GLY A 323 28.99 5.10 -4.72
N SER A 324 28.43 6.29 -4.44
CA SER A 324 27.17 6.40 -3.72
C SER A 324 25.96 5.93 -4.52
N VAL A 325 25.10 5.16 -3.85
CA VAL A 325 23.82 4.69 -4.39
C VAL A 325 22.72 5.09 -3.41
N PHE A 326 21.73 5.83 -3.90
CA PHE A 326 20.54 6.13 -3.13
C PHE A 326 19.28 5.66 -3.87
N THR A 327 18.45 4.91 -3.17
CA THR A 327 17.13 4.49 -3.64
C THR A 327 16.09 4.79 -2.58
N MET A 328 15.08 5.57 -2.97
CA MET A 328 13.94 5.91 -2.12
C MET A 328 12.66 5.26 -2.64
N SER A 329 11.84 4.74 -1.74
CA SER A 329 10.53 4.14 -2.02
C SER A 329 9.56 4.37 -0.85
N GLY A 330 8.28 4.07 -1.02
CA GLY A 330 7.26 4.27 0.00
C GLY A 330 6.66 5.68 -0.01
N ASN A 331 6.26 6.19 1.16
CA ASN A 331 5.55 7.45 1.34
C ASN A 331 6.31 8.38 2.30
N ASN A 332 7.45 8.90 1.85
CA ASN A 332 8.32 9.74 2.68
C ASN A 332 7.93 11.22 2.57
N ARG A 333 8.13 11.98 3.65
CA ARG A 333 7.76 13.40 3.76
C ARG A 333 8.99 14.22 4.14
N PHE A 334 9.33 15.21 3.32
CA PHE A 334 10.38 16.20 3.56
C PHE A 334 9.72 17.55 3.73
N VAL A 335 9.73 18.09 4.95
CA VAL A 335 8.99 19.28 5.34
C VAL A 335 9.92 20.33 5.94
N ASN A 336 9.90 21.55 5.39
CA ASN A 336 10.63 22.70 5.94
C ASN A 336 12.15 22.50 6.13
N ASN A 337 12.78 21.58 5.38
CA ASN A 337 14.22 21.39 5.46
C ASN A 337 14.94 22.53 4.73
N LYS A 338 16.13 22.89 5.22
CA LYS A 338 16.87 24.08 4.77
C LYS A 338 18.31 23.79 4.44
N ALA A 339 18.77 24.24 3.27
CA ALA A 339 20.17 24.12 2.88
C ALA A 339 20.66 25.29 2.02
N GLY A 340 21.96 25.29 1.70
CA GLY A 340 22.52 26.05 0.59
C GLY A 340 22.21 25.42 -0.75
N MET A 341 22.25 24.09 -0.84
CA MET A 341 21.90 23.32 -2.05
C MET A 341 21.00 22.14 -1.66
N GLY A 342 19.87 21.97 -2.36
CA GLY A 342 18.95 20.87 -2.09
C GLY A 342 18.34 20.98 -0.70
N GLY A 343 17.34 21.86 -0.54
CA GLY A 343 16.74 22.16 0.76
C GLY A 343 16.30 20.90 1.52
N ALA A 344 15.83 19.88 0.81
CA ALA A 344 15.64 18.54 1.35
C ALA A 344 16.82 17.60 1.01
N ILE A 345 17.09 17.40 -0.29
CA ILE A 345 18.02 16.38 -0.76
C ILE A 345 19.08 16.99 -1.68
N SER A 346 20.34 16.67 -1.43
CA SER A 346 21.47 16.92 -2.32
C SER A 346 22.01 15.59 -2.85
N ASN A 347 22.28 15.53 -4.16
CA ASN A 347 22.81 14.35 -4.83
C ASN A 347 23.97 14.73 -5.76
N GLU A 348 25.20 14.33 -5.44
CA GLU A 348 26.38 14.86 -6.13
C GLU A 348 27.36 13.76 -6.53
N GLN A 349 27.65 13.68 -7.83
CA GLN A 349 28.55 12.69 -8.41
C GLN A 349 28.19 11.25 -8.03
N ALA A 350 26.92 10.99 -7.69
CA ALA A 350 26.48 9.67 -7.28
C ALA A 350 26.40 8.72 -8.47
N ARG A 351 26.65 7.44 -8.20
CA ARG A 351 26.49 6.39 -9.21
C ARG A 351 25.04 6.26 -9.64
N ASN A 352 24.11 6.30 -8.67
CA ASN A 352 22.67 6.14 -8.90
C ASN A 352 21.86 6.96 -7.89
N PHE A 353 20.84 7.65 -8.39
CA PHE A 353 19.81 8.31 -7.59
C PHE A 353 18.43 7.97 -8.16
N ILE A 354 17.64 7.22 -7.39
CA ILE A 354 16.36 6.69 -7.84
C ILE A 354 15.28 6.95 -6.80
N ILE A 355 14.14 7.48 -7.25
CA ILE A 355 12.96 7.72 -6.40
C ILE A 355 11.75 7.00 -6.99
N TYR A 356 11.11 6.20 -6.14
CA TYR A 356 9.86 5.49 -6.37
C TYR A 356 8.81 5.87 -5.29
N GLY A 357 7.56 5.48 -5.51
CA GLY A 357 6.48 5.62 -4.51
C GLY A 357 5.82 6.99 -4.49
N SER A 358 5.15 7.34 -3.39
CA SER A 358 4.37 8.57 -3.26
C SER A 358 4.98 9.50 -2.21
N ASN A 359 6.05 10.21 -2.57
CA ASN A 359 6.81 11.06 -1.64
C ASN A 359 6.34 12.52 -1.70
N THR A 360 6.48 13.24 -0.59
CA THR A 360 6.10 14.65 -0.48
C THR A 360 7.31 15.51 -0.10
N PHE A 361 7.52 16.59 -0.84
CA PHE A 361 8.48 17.65 -0.59
C PHE A 361 7.71 18.95 -0.40
N GLU A 362 7.55 19.37 0.85
CA GLU A 362 6.73 20.49 1.25
C GLU A 362 7.58 21.61 1.84
N SER A 363 7.53 22.80 1.26
CA SER A 363 8.12 24.00 1.83
C SER A 363 9.63 23.89 2.14
N ASN A 364 10.36 23.05 1.41
CA ASN A 364 11.82 22.98 1.55
C ASN A 364 12.45 24.18 0.85
N SER A 365 13.48 24.75 1.47
CA SER A 365 14.08 25.99 0.99
C SER A 365 15.57 25.88 0.86
N ALA A 366 16.10 26.32 -0.27
CA ALA A 366 17.53 26.46 -0.46
C ALA A 366 17.90 27.95 -0.58
N ASN A 367 18.40 28.50 0.53
CA ASN A 367 18.56 29.93 0.74
C ASN A 367 19.84 30.31 1.50
N TYR A 368 20.68 29.33 1.85
CA TYR A 368 21.87 29.59 2.63
C TYR A 368 22.94 30.24 1.74
N LYS A 369 23.22 31.53 2.00
CA LYS A 369 24.27 32.27 1.28
C LYS A 369 25.63 31.67 1.62
N SER A 370 26.32 31.13 0.61
CA SER A 370 27.74 30.79 0.74
C SER A 370 28.52 32.03 1.22
N GLN A 371 29.28 31.89 2.31
CA GLN A 371 30.26 32.93 2.72
C GLN A 371 31.51 32.94 1.84
N VAL A 372 31.64 31.98 0.92
CA VAL A 372 32.69 31.93 -0.09
C VAL A 372 32.05 32.34 -1.41
N GLY A 373 32.43 33.52 -1.92
CA GLY A 373 31.96 34.00 -3.21
C GLY A 373 32.28 32.98 -4.31
N GLY A 374 31.28 32.55 -5.07
CA GLY A 374 31.51 31.74 -6.27
C GLY A 374 30.53 30.62 -6.62
N SER A 375 29.50 30.27 -5.83
CA SER A 375 28.58 29.19 -6.23
C SER A 375 27.16 29.69 -6.53
N PRO A 376 26.75 29.76 -7.81
CA PRO A 376 25.39 30.09 -8.23
C PRO A 376 24.48 28.85 -8.38
N ASP A 377 24.72 27.78 -7.62
CA ASP A 377 23.99 26.53 -7.80
C ASP A 377 23.10 26.22 -6.63
N ILE A 378 21.77 26.33 -6.81
CA ILE A 378 20.82 26.04 -5.75
C ILE A 378 19.56 25.41 -6.34
N GLY A 379 19.08 24.30 -5.80
CA GLY A 379 17.75 23.73 -6.07
C GLY A 379 16.93 23.67 -4.77
N GLY A 380 15.65 24.04 -4.81
CA GLY A 380 14.86 24.31 -3.60
C GLY A 380 14.54 23.08 -2.76
N ALA A 381 14.04 21.99 -3.36
CA ALA A 381 13.89 20.72 -2.66
C ALA A 381 15.04 19.75 -2.96
N ILE A 382 15.34 19.54 -4.24
CA ILE A 382 16.35 18.58 -4.70
C ILE A 382 17.40 19.29 -5.56
N TYR A 383 18.67 19.01 -5.28
CA TYR A 383 19.80 19.38 -6.12
C TYR A 383 20.50 18.12 -6.63
N THR A 384 20.78 18.05 -7.93
CA THR A 384 21.60 16.98 -8.51
C THR A 384 22.69 17.51 -9.42
N PHE A 385 23.92 17.01 -9.22
CA PHE A 385 25.11 17.38 -9.98
C PHE A 385 25.87 16.15 -10.47
N ARG A 386 26.21 16.10 -11.76
CA ARG A 386 27.02 15.04 -12.38
C ARG A 386 26.57 13.62 -12.00
N SER A 387 25.27 13.36 -11.98
CA SER A 387 24.68 12.08 -11.56
C SER A 387 23.62 11.61 -12.54
N GLY A 388 23.46 10.27 -12.63
CA GLY A 388 22.25 9.67 -13.17
C GLY A 388 21.08 9.89 -12.21
N PHE A 389 19.92 10.24 -12.73
CA PHE A 389 18.74 10.55 -11.94
C PHE A 389 17.49 9.92 -12.55
N ASN A 390 16.67 9.25 -11.75
CA ASN A 390 15.34 8.80 -12.19
C ASN A 390 14.31 8.99 -11.09
N ILE A 391 13.25 9.74 -11.40
CA ILE A 391 11.98 9.70 -10.65
C ILE A 391 11.03 8.86 -11.47
N ASP A 392 10.51 7.78 -10.89
CA ASP A 392 9.41 6.98 -11.43
C ASP A 392 8.38 6.78 -10.31
N ALA A 393 7.58 7.81 -10.09
CA ALA A 393 6.88 8.03 -8.83
C ALA A 393 5.59 8.84 -8.99
N SER A 394 4.89 9.02 -7.88
CA SER A 394 3.80 9.98 -7.71
C SER A 394 4.19 10.99 -6.64
N CYS A 395 5.27 11.73 -6.89
CA CYS A 395 5.81 12.70 -5.94
C CYS A 395 5.03 14.02 -5.97
N VAL A 396 4.93 14.68 -4.82
CA VAL A 396 4.38 16.03 -4.67
C VAL A 396 5.47 16.98 -4.22
N PHE A 397 5.80 17.98 -5.05
CA PHE A 397 6.68 19.09 -4.76
C PHE A 397 5.84 20.35 -4.60
N ASN A 398 5.57 20.74 -3.36
CA ASN A 398 4.69 21.87 -3.06
C ASN A 398 5.43 22.96 -2.28
N SER A 399 5.29 24.20 -2.74
CA SER A 399 5.80 25.41 -2.08
C SER A 399 7.31 25.40 -1.80
N ASN A 400 8.10 24.62 -2.55
CA ASN A 400 9.55 24.62 -2.39
C ASN A 400 10.15 25.88 -3.03
N SER A 401 11.22 26.38 -2.44
CA SER A 401 11.79 27.67 -2.85
C SER A 401 13.31 27.69 -2.90
N ALA A 402 13.85 28.50 -3.81
CA ALA A 402 15.27 28.77 -3.87
C ALA A 402 15.53 30.26 -4.15
N THR A 403 16.63 30.79 -3.61
CA THR A 403 17.01 32.19 -3.82
C THR A 403 17.71 32.44 -5.16
N GLY A 404 18.12 31.39 -5.88
CA GLY A 404 18.83 31.50 -7.16
C GLY A 404 18.15 30.75 -8.29
N SER A 405 17.94 29.43 -8.11
CA SER A 405 17.74 28.50 -9.22
C SER A 405 16.77 27.37 -8.83
N GLY A 406 15.99 26.83 -9.76
CA GLY A 406 15.20 25.59 -9.62
C GLY A 406 14.39 25.44 -8.31
N GLY A 407 13.17 26.00 -8.24
CA GLY A 407 12.43 26.07 -6.97
C GLY A 407 12.07 24.71 -6.36
N ALA A 408 11.82 23.68 -7.17
CA ALA A 408 11.67 22.30 -6.71
C ALA A 408 12.96 21.50 -6.94
N ILE A 409 13.42 21.41 -8.20
CA ILE A 409 14.54 20.56 -8.58
C ILE A 409 15.52 21.33 -9.46
N TYR A 410 16.82 21.18 -9.19
CA TYR A 410 17.88 21.66 -10.07
C TYR A 410 18.75 20.50 -10.56
N PHE A 411 18.82 20.33 -11.89
CA PHE A 411 19.70 19.45 -12.63
C PHE A 411 20.90 20.22 -13.20
N ALA A 412 22.09 19.90 -12.73
CA ALA A 412 23.35 20.42 -13.27
C ALA A 412 24.21 19.26 -13.78
N GLU A 413 24.63 19.31 -15.04
CA GLU A 413 25.46 18.27 -15.67
C GLU A 413 24.91 16.84 -15.45
N SER A 414 23.58 16.69 -15.39
CA SER A 414 22.91 15.45 -15.00
C SER A 414 21.98 14.98 -16.11
N SER A 415 21.70 13.69 -16.19
CA SER A 415 20.78 13.16 -17.22
C SER A 415 19.91 12.06 -16.63
N GLY A 416 18.69 11.95 -17.13
CA GLY A 416 17.68 11.20 -16.41
C GLY A 416 16.27 11.37 -16.93
N ALA A 417 15.32 10.84 -16.16
CA ALA A 417 13.91 10.96 -16.45
C ALA A 417 13.08 11.31 -15.21
N ILE A 418 11.99 12.04 -15.44
CA ILE A 418 10.89 12.23 -14.51
C ILE A 418 9.67 11.56 -15.14
N LYS A 419 9.23 10.48 -14.52
CA LYS A 419 8.17 9.59 -14.98
C LYS A 419 7.05 9.45 -13.95
N GLY A 420 5.87 9.11 -14.44
CA GLY A 420 4.70 8.82 -13.61
C GLY A 420 3.75 10.01 -13.52
N HIS A 421 3.22 10.25 -12.32
CA HIS A 421 2.17 11.24 -12.05
C HIS A 421 2.64 12.22 -10.96
N ASN A 422 3.69 12.99 -11.25
CA ASN A 422 4.29 13.92 -10.28
C ASN A 422 3.61 15.29 -10.33
N SER A 423 3.52 15.96 -9.20
CA SER A 423 2.90 17.28 -9.07
C SER A 423 3.87 18.30 -8.52
N PHE A 424 4.11 19.37 -9.28
CA PHE A 424 4.96 20.51 -8.94
C PHE A 424 4.07 21.74 -8.77
N ASN A 425 3.74 22.06 -7.53
CA ASN A 425 2.78 23.12 -7.20
C ASN A 425 3.44 24.26 -6.45
N SER A 426 3.19 25.50 -6.88
CA SER A 426 3.57 26.70 -6.14
C SER A 426 5.06 26.80 -5.78
N ASN A 427 5.94 26.15 -6.55
CA ASN A 427 7.37 26.26 -6.32
C ASN A 427 7.89 27.58 -6.90
N SER A 428 8.95 28.12 -6.28
CA SER A 428 9.44 29.46 -6.62
C SER A 428 10.96 29.58 -6.60
N ALA A 429 11.53 30.11 -7.68
CA ALA A 429 12.94 30.51 -7.76
C ALA A 429 13.11 31.60 -8.83
N PRO A 430 14.16 32.44 -8.81
CA PRO A 430 14.36 33.41 -9.88
C PRO A 430 14.39 32.81 -11.30
N ILE A 431 14.99 31.63 -11.44
CA ILE A 431 15.19 30.94 -12.71
C ILE A 431 14.69 29.50 -12.57
N GLY A 432 13.67 29.11 -13.35
CA GLY A 432 13.06 27.78 -13.25
C GLY A 432 12.22 27.63 -11.99
N GLY A 433 10.98 28.13 -11.99
CA GLY A 433 10.16 28.18 -10.77
C GLY A 433 9.92 26.81 -10.14
N ALA A 434 9.81 25.75 -10.95
CA ALA A 434 9.88 24.36 -10.48
C ALA A 434 11.22 23.72 -10.81
N LEU A 435 11.60 23.66 -12.10
CA LEU A 435 12.77 22.92 -12.57
C LEU A 435 13.76 23.85 -13.25
N LEU A 436 15.04 23.67 -12.93
CA LEU A 436 16.16 24.18 -13.69
C LEU A 436 16.99 23.01 -14.24
N ILE A 437 17.39 23.08 -15.51
CA ILE A 437 18.21 22.07 -16.19
C ILE A 437 19.35 22.79 -16.91
N ILE A 438 20.60 22.49 -16.56
CA ILE A 438 21.79 23.15 -17.12
C ILE A 438 22.84 22.11 -17.53
N ASP A 439 23.52 22.38 -18.66
CA ASP A 439 24.70 21.65 -19.16
C ASP A 439 24.51 20.12 -19.19
N SER A 440 23.31 19.69 -19.54
CA SER A 440 22.84 18.31 -19.44
C SER A 440 22.72 17.66 -20.82
N ASN A 441 22.87 16.32 -20.91
CA ASN A 441 22.74 15.63 -22.19
C ASN A 441 21.26 15.42 -22.55
N ARG A 442 20.50 14.73 -21.69
CA ARG A 442 19.09 14.43 -21.97
C ARG A 442 18.25 14.37 -20.71
N ILE A 443 17.08 15.01 -20.76
CA ILE A 443 16.04 14.88 -19.74
C ILE A 443 14.72 14.48 -20.41
N ASP A 444 14.15 13.36 -19.94
CA ASP A 444 12.84 12.87 -20.37
C ASP A 444 11.78 13.14 -19.30
N LEU A 445 10.84 14.03 -19.57
CA LEU A 445 9.60 14.22 -18.80
C LEU A 445 8.51 13.40 -19.48
N ALA A 446 8.19 12.24 -18.91
CA ALA A 446 7.21 11.33 -19.47
C ALA A 446 6.09 11.04 -18.46
N GLY A 447 4.87 10.87 -18.95
CA GLY A 447 3.70 10.59 -18.11
C GLY A 447 2.97 11.86 -17.69
N GLU A 448 1.95 11.71 -16.85
CA GLU A 448 1.00 12.78 -16.50
C GLU A 448 1.52 13.66 -15.37
N ASN A 449 2.60 14.38 -15.62
CA ASN A 449 3.13 15.33 -14.64
C ASN A 449 2.37 16.66 -14.71
N VAL A 450 2.15 17.27 -13.54
CA VAL A 450 1.42 18.53 -13.39
C VAL A 450 2.37 19.59 -12.84
N PHE A 451 2.54 20.68 -13.57
CA PHE A 451 3.24 21.89 -13.15
C PHE A 451 2.22 23.00 -12.98
N SER A 452 1.82 23.29 -11.75
CA SER A 452 0.81 24.29 -11.47
C SER A 452 1.32 25.44 -10.61
N SER A 453 1.00 26.67 -11.00
CA SER A 453 1.22 27.86 -10.16
C SER A 453 2.67 28.10 -9.74
N ASN A 454 3.64 27.54 -10.47
CA ASN A 454 5.04 27.77 -10.21
C ASN A 454 5.43 29.16 -10.71
N THR A 455 6.32 29.83 -9.97
CA THR A 455 6.66 31.22 -10.23
C THR A 455 8.17 31.40 -10.37
N ALA A 456 8.59 32.06 -11.43
CA ALA A 456 9.94 32.55 -11.62
C ALA A 456 9.97 34.08 -11.70
N SER A 457 10.86 34.74 -10.96
CA SER A 457 10.98 36.19 -11.06
C SER A 457 11.67 36.65 -12.34
N VAL A 458 12.42 35.77 -13.01
CA VAL A 458 13.08 36.03 -14.29
C VAL A 458 12.46 35.18 -15.38
N SER A 459 12.68 33.86 -15.41
CA SER A 459 12.35 33.07 -16.60
C SER A 459 12.02 31.61 -16.30
N GLY A 460 11.17 31.02 -17.14
CA GLY A 460 10.75 29.62 -17.02
C GLY A 460 9.91 29.43 -15.77
N GLY A 461 8.66 29.90 -15.80
CA GLY A 461 7.80 29.89 -14.62
C GLY A 461 7.64 28.49 -14.02
N ALA A 462 7.59 27.45 -14.86
CA ALA A 462 7.78 26.07 -14.43
C ALA A 462 9.20 25.57 -14.69
N ILE A 463 9.64 25.55 -15.95
CA ILE A 463 10.90 24.93 -16.37
C ILE A 463 11.80 25.95 -17.05
N ARG A 464 13.07 25.97 -16.67
CA ARG A 464 14.13 26.57 -17.48
C ARG A 464 15.17 25.53 -17.85
N ALA A 465 15.52 25.44 -19.13
CA ALA A 465 16.62 24.62 -19.63
C ALA A 465 17.68 25.48 -20.35
N SER A 466 18.97 25.20 -20.16
CA SER A 466 20.06 25.92 -20.83
C SER A 466 21.23 24.98 -21.16
N ASN A 467 21.72 25.05 -22.40
CA ASN A 467 22.79 24.18 -22.93
C ASN A 467 22.49 22.68 -22.73
N VAL A 468 21.23 22.28 -22.94
CA VAL A 468 20.80 20.89 -22.84
C VAL A 468 20.69 20.32 -24.23
N LYS A 469 21.37 19.20 -24.52
CA LYS A 469 21.31 18.64 -25.88
C LYS A 469 19.86 18.29 -26.27
N GLU A 470 19.08 17.71 -25.37
CA GLU A 470 17.66 17.43 -25.63
C GLU A 470 16.79 17.39 -24.36
N VAL A 471 15.63 18.04 -24.41
CA VAL A 471 14.54 17.91 -23.42
C VAL A 471 13.32 17.38 -24.15
N ILE A 472 12.78 16.25 -23.67
CA ILE A 472 11.55 15.65 -24.21
C ILE A 472 10.46 15.73 -23.16
N ILE A 473 9.30 16.22 -23.57
CA ILE A 473 8.08 16.28 -22.78
C ILE A 473 7.02 15.51 -23.56
N SER A 474 6.54 14.41 -22.98
CA SER A 474 5.66 13.48 -23.68
C SER A 474 4.63 12.85 -22.75
N ASN A 475 3.51 12.41 -23.33
CA ASN A 475 2.42 11.68 -22.66
C ASN A 475 1.68 12.53 -21.60
N HIS A 476 0.81 13.44 -22.01
CA HIS A 476 -0.20 14.06 -21.14
C HIS A 476 0.36 14.90 -19.99
N ASN A 477 1.40 15.72 -20.22
CA ASN A 477 1.87 16.68 -19.19
C ASN A 477 0.98 17.93 -19.17
N TYR A 478 0.85 18.55 -18.00
CA TYR A 478 -0.02 19.70 -17.76
C TYR A 478 0.77 20.87 -17.15
N PHE A 479 0.82 22.00 -17.85
CA PHE A 479 1.42 23.26 -17.37
C PHE A 479 0.31 24.28 -17.19
N SER A 480 -0.07 24.56 -15.94
CA SER A 480 -1.17 25.47 -15.63
C SER A 480 -0.77 26.63 -14.72
N ASN A 481 -1.18 27.85 -15.05
CA ASN A 481 -1.01 29.03 -14.18
C ASN A 481 0.45 29.31 -13.76
N ASN A 482 1.45 28.86 -14.53
CA ASN A 482 2.84 29.18 -14.23
C ASN A 482 3.17 30.60 -14.70
N ARG A 483 4.05 31.27 -13.96
CA ARG A 483 4.36 32.68 -14.19
C ARG A 483 5.86 32.93 -14.22
N ALA A 484 6.34 33.60 -15.27
CA ALA A 484 7.67 34.19 -15.31
C ALA A 484 7.58 35.71 -15.28
N GLY A 485 8.53 36.36 -14.59
CA GLY A 485 8.62 37.82 -14.55
C GLY A 485 9.09 38.45 -15.86
N ASP A 486 9.83 37.70 -16.69
CA ASP A 486 10.32 38.14 -18.00
C ASP A 486 9.92 37.16 -19.12
N SER A 487 10.50 35.95 -19.19
CA SER A 487 10.37 35.10 -20.39
C SER A 487 9.94 33.66 -20.10
N GLY A 488 9.01 33.12 -20.90
CA GLY A 488 8.59 31.72 -20.86
C GLY A 488 7.73 31.41 -19.63
N GLY A 489 6.43 31.68 -19.71
CA GLY A 489 5.54 31.58 -18.55
C GLY A 489 5.44 30.15 -17.99
N ALA A 490 5.47 29.14 -18.85
CA ALA A 490 5.70 27.75 -18.45
C ALA A 490 7.17 27.36 -18.65
N ILE A 491 7.67 27.45 -19.88
CA ILE A 491 8.96 26.90 -20.28
C ILE A 491 9.83 27.97 -20.93
N TYR A 492 11.08 28.05 -20.49
CA TYR A 492 12.15 28.79 -21.15
C TYR A 492 13.27 27.83 -21.56
N VAL A 493 13.70 27.85 -22.81
CA VAL A 493 14.87 27.07 -23.28
C VAL A 493 15.88 27.93 -24.02
N GLN A 494 17.17 27.67 -23.77
CA GLN A 494 18.29 28.33 -24.42
C GLN A 494 19.34 27.33 -24.89
N ASN A 495 19.76 27.39 -26.15
CA ASN A 495 20.73 26.46 -26.74
C ASN A 495 20.34 24.99 -26.52
N CYS A 496 19.05 24.66 -26.68
CA CYS A 496 18.52 23.32 -26.45
C CYS A 496 17.75 22.78 -27.65
N ALA A 497 17.60 21.44 -27.73
CA ALA A 497 16.50 20.85 -28.49
C ALA A 497 15.33 20.56 -27.54
N LEU A 498 14.16 21.15 -27.79
CA LEU A 498 12.94 20.90 -27.03
C LEU A 498 11.93 20.17 -27.91
N ASN A 499 11.49 19.00 -27.46
CA ASN A 499 10.48 18.18 -28.12
C ASN A 499 9.29 18.00 -27.17
N VAL A 500 8.12 18.51 -27.56
CA VAL A 500 6.90 18.49 -26.77
C VAL A 500 5.82 17.76 -27.55
N GLN A 501 5.17 16.79 -26.92
CA GLN A 501 4.06 16.07 -27.53
C GLN A 501 3.00 15.73 -26.50
N GLY A 502 1.72 15.89 -26.85
CA GLY A 502 0.62 15.50 -25.98
C GLY A 502 0.54 16.34 -24.70
N THR A 503 0.87 17.63 -24.73
CA THR A 503 0.98 18.50 -23.54
C THR A 503 -0.05 19.63 -23.54
N LEU A 504 -0.63 19.93 -22.38
CA LEU A 504 -1.55 21.07 -22.19
C LEU A 504 -0.82 22.24 -21.52
N PHE A 505 -0.80 23.39 -22.19
CA PHE A 505 -0.37 24.68 -21.64
C PHE A 505 -1.59 25.57 -21.41
N GLU A 506 -1.97 25.77 -20.16
CA GLU A 506 -3.13 26.57 -19.77
C GLU A 506 -2.77 27.75 -18.86
N ALA A 507 -3.25 28.95 -19.21
CA ALA A 507 -3.18 30.13 -18.34
C ALA A 507 -1.77 30.49 -17.83
N ASN A 508 -0.72 30.13 -18.58
CA ASN A 508 0.65 30.51 -18.24
C ASN A 508 0.91 31.96 -18.67
N SER A 509 1.78 32.67 -17.94
CA SER A 509 2.02 34.10 -18.18
C SER A 509 3.47 34.54 -18.06
N ALA A 510 3.87 35.47 -18.93
CA ALA A 510 5.18 36.11 -18.94
C ALA A 510 5.14 37.50 -19.60
N ILE A 511 6.27 38.20 -19.68
CA ILE A 511 6.41 39.36 -20.57
C ILE A 511 6.53 38.90 -22.02
N TYR A 512 7.35 37.88 -22.27
CA TYR A 512 7.61 37.26 -23.58
C TYR A 512 7.34 35.76 -23.55
N GLY A 513 6.62 35.23 -24.55
CA GLY A 513 6.20 33.83 -24.65
C GLY A 513 5.37 33.35 -23.45
N GLY A 514 4.03 33.49 -23.53
CA GLY A 514 3.12 33.20 -22.43
C GLY A 514 3.21 31.76 -21.92
N ALA A 515 3.39 30.80 -22.82
CA ALA A 515 3.70 29.41 -22.48
C ALA A 515 5.20 29.12 -22.66
N VAL A 516 5.73 29.31 -23.88
CA VAL A 516 7.08 28.84 -24.25
C VAL A 516 7.91 29.98 -24.82
N TYR A 517 9.16 30.08 -24.36
CA TYR A 517 10.17 30.97 -24.93
C TYR A 517 11.40 30.19 -25.38
N LEU A 518 11.85 30.45 -26.61
CA LEU A 518 12.98 29.77 -27.27
C LEU A 518 14.09 30.77 -27.62
N LEU A 519 15.33 30.46 -27.24
CA LEU A 519 16.53 31.21 -27.63
C LEU A 519 17.61 30.29 -28.21
N GLY A 520 18.04 30.51 -29.44
CA GLY A 520 19.10 29.69 -30.05
C GLY A 520 18.82 28.18 -30.06
N SER A 521 17.54 27.78 -30.12
CA SER A 521 17.09 26.42 -29.81
C SER A 521 16.40 25.74 -31.01
N ALA A 522 16.35 24.41 -31.01
CA ALA A 522 15.52 23.63 -31.92
C ALA A 522 14.21 23.26 -31.22
N PHE A 523 13.07 23.36 -31.91
CA PHE A 523 11.76 23.11 -31.29
C PHE A 523 10.85 22.26 -32.17
N LEU A 524 10.30 21.20 -31.59
CA LEU A 524 9.24 20.38 -32.16
C LEU A 524 8.11 20.33 -31.13
N ALA A 525 6.91 20.76 -31.50
CA ALA A 525 5.73 20.64 -30.66
C ALA A 525 4.54 20.18 -31.50
N ASN A 526 4.03 18.98 -31.26
CA ASN A 526 2.91 18.41 -32.01
C ASN A 526 1.92 17.74 -31.05
N TYR A 527 0.63 17.78 -31.40
CA TYR A 527 -0.43 17.20 -30.57
C TYR A 527 -0.51 17.84 -29.18
N ASP A 528 -0.32 19.15 -29.09
CA ASP A 528 -0.40 19.95 -27.87
C ASP A 528 -1.63 20.87 -27.86
N ILE A 529 -2.02 21.33 -26.68
CA ILE A 529 -3.09 22.31 -26.49
C ILE A 529 -2.51 23.57 -25.84
N PHE A 530 -2.70 24.73 -26.49
CA PHE A 530 -2.37 26.04 -25.95
C PHE A 530 -3.65 26.81 -25.64
N LYS A 531 -3.92 27.08 -24.36
CA LYS A 531 -5.17 27.69 -23.88
C LYS A 531 -4.89 28.86 -22.96
N ASN A 532 -5.33 30.05 -23.37
CA ASN A 532 -5.33 31.26 -22.54
C ASN A 532 -3.95 31.62 -21.96
N ASN A 533 -2.85 31.25 -22.62
CA ASN A 533 -1.54 31.74 -22.20
C ASN A 533 -1.38 33.20 -22.62
N TYR A 534 -0.59 33.95 -21.87
CA TYR A 534 -0.53 35.40 -22.03
C TYR A 534 0.88 35.96 -21.87
N ALA A 535 1.42 36.49 -22.96
CA ALA A 535 2.60 37.36 -22.95
C ALA A 535 2.17 38.83 -22.92
N SER A 536 2.57 39.61 -21.91
CA SER A 536 2.10 41.00 -21.78
C SER A 536 2.58 41.95 -22.90
N LYS A 537 3.68 41.62 -23.60
CA LYS A 537 4.18 42.44 -24.73
C LYS A 537 3.68 42.01 -26.09
N THR A 538 3.53 40.70 -26.32
CA THR A 538 3.24 40.14 -27.65
C THR A 538 1.88 39.46 -27.74
N GLY A 539 1.24 39.13 -26.61
CA GLY A 539 0.03 38.31 -26.55
C GLY A 539 0.25 36.83 -26.88
N SER A 540 1.46 36.44 -27.28
CA SER A 540 1.78 35.11 -27.83
C SER A 540 1.81 33.99 -26.80
N ASP A 541 1.40 32.79 -27.23
CA ASP A 541 1.65 31.53 -26.52
C ASP A 541 3.14 31.18 -26.60
N ILE A 542 3.75 31.35 -27.78
CA ILE A 542 5.13 30.96 -28.08
C ILE A 542 5.93 32.13 -28.63
N GLU A 543 7.13 32.31 -28.13
CA GLU A 543 8.07 33.31 -28.63
C GLU A 543 9.43 32.70 -28.97
N SER A 544 9.97 33.08 -30.14
CA SER A 544 11.15 32.44 -30.74
C SER A 544 12.20 33.48 -31.16
N TYR A 545 13.44 33.30 -30.73
CA TYR A 545 14.58 34.11 -31.16
C TYR A 545 15.74 33.22 -31.60
N GLN A 546 16.26 33.47 -32.80
CA GLN A 546 17.40 32.73 -33.38
C GLN A 546 17.24 31.20 -33.30
N SER A 547 15.99 30.73 -33.32
CA SER A 547 15.63 29.34 -33.07
C SER A 547 15.06 28.69 -34.34
N SER A 548 15.24 27.37 -34.46
CA SER A 548 14.75 26.56 -35.57
C SER A 548 13.52 25.77 -35.14
N ILE A 549 12.35 26.18 -35.65
CA ILE A 549 11.10 25.45 -35.44
C ILE A 549 10.99 24.35 -36.49
N VAL A 550 11.03 23.10 -36.02
CA VAL A 550 10.98 21.88 -36.82
C VAL A 550 9.53 21.56 -37.22
N SER A 551 8.60 21.61 -36.27
CA SER A 551 7.17 21.34 -36.51
C SER A 551 6.30 21.95 -35.42
N LEU A 552 5.12 22.45 -35.82
CA LEU A 552 4.02 22.94 -34.95
C LEU A 552 2.66 22.40 -35.40
N GLU A 553 2.68 21.22 -36.03
CA GLU A 553 1.52 20.59 -36.65
C GLU A 553 0.66 19.88 -35.59
N PHE A 554 -0.64 19.76 -35.87
CA PHE A 554 -1.60 19.04 -35.04
C PHE A 554 -1.77 19.60 -33.62
N ASN A 555 -1.52 20.89 -33.41
CA ASN A 555 -1.79 21.57 -32.14
C ASN A 555 -3.18 22.26 -32.14
N TYR A 556 -3.82 22.33 -30.97
CA TYR A 556 -5.02 23.12 -30.75
C TYR A 556 -4.67 24.46 -30.07
N TRP A 557 -4.93 25.57 -30.78
CA TRP A 557 -4.58 26.93 -30.35
C TRP A 557 -5.74 27.65 -29.64
N ASN A 558 -6.62 26.87 -28.99
CA ASN A 558 -7.79 27.38 -28.29
C ASN A 558 -8.64 28.33 -29.17
N SER A 559 -8.76 27.96 -30.44
CA SER A 559 -9.53 28.66 -31.47
C SER A 559 -9.87 27.68 -32.59
N GLN A 560 -11.00 27.89 -33.26
CA GLN A 560 -11.38 27.15 -34.47
C GLN A 560 -10.73 27.74 -35.74
N GLY A 561 -10.19 28.96 -35.65
CA GLY A 561 -9.59 29.69 -36.77
C GLY A 561 -8.16 29.27 -37.10
N LYS A 562 -7.64 29.79 -38.21
CA LYS A 562 -6.23 29.59 -38.61
C LYS A 562 -5.30 30.19 -37.56
N VAL A 563 -4.19 29.50 -37.30
CA VAL A 563 -3.09 29.97 -36.43
C VAL A 563 -2.60 31.35 -36.90
N SER A 564 -2.43 32.28 -35.96
CA SER A 564 -2.07 33.66 -36.24
C SER A 564 -0.73 34.07 -35.62
N GLN A 565 -0.20 35.22 -36.03
CA GLN A 565 1.00 35.81 -35.41
C GLN A 565 0.78 36.21 -33.94
N ASN A 566 -0.48 36.29 -33.49
CA ASN A 566 -0.79 36.50 -32.07
C ASN A 566 -0.60 35.21 -31.24
N ASN A 567 -0.50 34.04 -31.87
CA ASN A 567 -0.21 32.79 -31.17
C ASN A 567 1.30 32.55 -31.05
N ILE A 568 2.04 32.87 -32.12
CA ILE A 568 3.48 32.62 -32.20
C ILE A 568 4.16 33.88 -32.74
N HIS A 569 5.05 34.47 -31.95
CA HIS A 569 5.84 35.62 -32.38
C HIS A 569 7.17 35.19 -33.01
N ASN A 570 7.65 35.92 -34.02
CA ASN A 570 8.89 35.66 -34.77
C ASN A 570 8.93 34.29 -35.48
N TYR A 571 7.80 33.86 -36.04
CA TYR A 571 7.70 32.66 -36.87
C TYR A 571 6.73 32.88 -38.03
N ASP A 572 7.03 32.32 -39.20
CA ASP A 572 6.09 32.32 -40.32
C ASP A 572 5.01 31.25 -40.13
N VAL A 573 3.88 31.63 -39.55
CA VAL A 573 2.72 30.74 -39.29
C VAL A 573 2.11 30.14 -40.54
N SER A 574 2.46 30.62 -41.75
CA SER A 574 1.99 30.00 -43.01
C SER A 574 2.54 28.59 -43.23
N ARG A 575 3.63 28.24 -42.54
CA ARG A 575 4.25 26.91 -42.55
C ARG A 575 3.45 25.85 -41.81
N ILE A 576 2.47 26.25 -40.99
CA ILE A 576 1.58 25.34 -40.26
C ILE A 576 0.38 24.99 -41.16
N SER A 577 0.31 23.73 -41.58
CA SER A 577 -0.71 23.26 -42.52
C SER A 577 -1.91 22.60 -41.83
N ASN A 578 -1.66 21.88 -40.74
CA ASN A 578 -2.64 21.13 -39.99
C ASN A 578 -2.68 21.66 -38.55
N TRP A 579 -3.76 22.37 -38.20
CA TRP A 579 -4.07 22.69 -36.81
C TRP A 579 -5.34 21.95 -36.41
N VAL A 580 -5.52 21.74 -35.11
CA VAL A 580 -6.68 21.02 -34.59
C VAL A 580 -7.86 21.97 -34.40
N ILE A 581 -9.05 21.45 -34.62
CA ILE A 581 -10.33 22.07 -34.32
C ILE A 581 -11.20 21.09 -33.50
N ILE A 582 -12.25 21.61 -32.85
CA ILE A 582 -13.22 20.80 -32.10
C ILE A 582 -14.47 20.68 -32.95
N ASP A 583 -14.80 19.47 -33.35
CA ASP A 583 -16.01 19.17 -34.11
C ASP A 583 -17.15 18.79 -33.19
N LEU A 584 -18.33 19.38 -33.40
CA LEU A 584 -19.58 18.95 -32.77
C LEU A 584 -20.14 17.77 -33.58
N THR A 585 -19.68 16.56 -33.25
CA THR A 585 -19.99 15.33 -33.99
C THR A 585 -21.33 14.69 -33.64
N ILE A 586 -22.08 15.27 -32.69
CA ILE A 586 -23.38 14.75 -32.28
C ILE A 586 -24.31 14.59 -33.50
N PRO A 587 -24.93 13.40 -33.72
CA PRO A 587 -25.78 13.17 -34.88
C PRO A 587 -27.11 13.93 -34.79
N SER A 588 -27.81 14.07 -35.93
CA SER A 588 -29.10 14.75 -36.01
C SER A 588 -30.23 14.05 -35.24
N GLN A 589 -30.06 12.76 -34.93
CA GLN A 589 -30.96 12.00 -34.08
C GLN A 589 -30.13 11.24 -33.05
N ILE A 590 -30.55 11.31 -31.78
CA ILE A 590 -29.89 10.63 -30.66
C ILE A 590 -30.91 9.81 -29.87
N GLU A 591 -30.46 8.71 -29.29
CA GLU A 591 -31.27 7.89 -28.38
C GLU A 591 -31.05 8.32 -26.92
N ILE A 592 -32.13 8.50 -26.19
CA ILE A 592 -32.07 8.82 -24.75
C ILE A 592 -31.42 7.66 -23.99
N ASN A 593 -30.57 7.97 -23.02
CA ASN A 593 -29.83 7.02 -22.18
C ASN A 593 -28.84 6.11 -22.93
N SER A 594 -28.48 6.44 -24.17
CA SER A 594 -27.42 5.78 -24.93
C SER A 594 -26.18 6.68 -25.04
N PRO A 595 -24.95 6.15 -24.83
CA PRO A 595 -23.72 6.91 -25.06
C PRO A 595 -23.63 7.35 -26.52
N VAL A 596 -23.39 8.64 -26.73
CA VAL A 596 -23.20 9.23 -28.05
C VAL A 596 -21.89 9.99 -28.10
N GLU A 597 -21.23 9.92 -29.26
CA GLU A 597 -20.13 10.82 -29.55
C GLU A 597 -20.67 12.23 -29.74
N VAL A 598 -20.23 13.16 -28.89
CA VAL A 598 -20.68 14.54 -28.97
C VAL A 598 -19.62 15.42 -29.61
N LEU A 599 -18.34 15.16 -29.29
CA LEU A 599 -17.23 16.00 -29.68
C LEU A 599 -16.07 15.17 -30.22
N ARG A 600 -15.28 15.76 -31.10
CA ARG A 600 -14.06 15.14 -31.62
C ARG A 600 -13.00 16.18 -31.93
N PHE A 601 -11.74 15.87 -31.65
CA PHE A 601 -10.62 16.59 -32.24
C PHE A 601 -10.36 16.08 -33.66
N LYS A 602 -10.31 17.00 -34.62
CA LYS A 602 -9.95 16.73 -36.01
C LYS A 602 -9.06 17.84 -36.54
N THR A 603 -8.34 17.59 -37.63
CA THR A 603 -7.62 18.66 -38.32
C THR A 603 -8.60 19.65 -38.95
N ASN A 604 -8.13 20.87 -39.17
CA ASN A 604 -8.81 21.93 -39.92
C ASN A 604 -9.38 21.51 -41.29
N ASN A 605 -8.79 20.51 -41.96
CA ASN A 605 -9.28 19.97 -43.23
C ASN A 605 -10.23 18.76 -43.07
N GLY A 606 -10.58 18.38 -41.84
CA GLY A 606 -11.52 17.30 -41.53
C GLY A 606 -10.91 15.90 -41.46
N ALA A 607 -9.60 15.75 -41.65
CA ALA A 607 -8.90 14.47 -41.48
C ALA A 607 -8.72 14.08 -40.00
N GLY A 608 -8.47 12.80 -39.76
CA GLY A 608 -8.05 12.31 -38.44
C GLY A 608 -6.62 12.77 -38.09
N LEU A 609 -6.32 12.88 -36.79
CA LEU A 609 -5.04 13.43 -36.33
C LEU A 609 -3.83 12.49 -36.51
N GLY A 610 -4.01 11.17 -36.48
CA GLY A 610 -2.90 10.21 -36.49
C GLY A 610 -2.10 10.10 -35.18
N GLY A 611 -2.22 11.07 -34.27
CA GLY A 611 -1.75 11.05 -32.88
C GLY A 611 -2.85 11.44 -31.89
N GLN A 612 -2.50 11.64 -30.61
CA GLN A 612 -3.46 11.94 -29.53
C GLN A 612 -3.13 13.27 -28.84
N LEU A 613 -4.15 14.13 -28.68
CA LEU A 613 -4.08 15.33 -27.86
C LEU A 613 -4.31 15.01 -26.38
N PRO A 614 -3.84 15.87 -25.45
CA PRO A 614 -4.11 15.74 -24.03
C PRO A 614 -5.60 15.94 -23.69
N MET A 615 -5.98 15.57 -22.47
CA MET A 615 -7.36 15.66 -21.99
C MET A 615 -7.87 17.11 -22.03
N TYR A 616 -9.06 17.32 -22.58
CA TYR A 616 -9.66 18.66 -22.69
C TYR A 616 -11.16 18.63 -22.36
N GLY A 617 -11.59 19.49 -21.44
CA GLY A 617 -12.98 19.59 -21.01
C GLY A 617 -13.80 20.58 -21.85
N VAL A 618 -14.99 20.16 -22.27
CA VAL A 618 -15.99 20.98 -22.96
C VAL A 618 -17.36 20.76 -22.32
N SER A 619 -18.04 21.86 -21.98
CA SER A 619 -19.40 21.79 -21.44
C SER A 619 -20.40 21.52 -22.56
N VAL A 620 -21.27 20.53 -22.38
CA VAL A 620 -22.34 20.15 -23.30
C VAL A 620 -23.68 20.23 -22.56
N THR A 621 -24.62 20.98 -23.12
CA THR A 621 -25.92 21.27 -22.50
C THR A 621 -27.05 21.27 -23.52
N PRO A 622 -28.33 21.09 -23.09
CA PRO A 622 -28.77 20.67 -21.76
C PRO A 622 -28.84 19.14 -21.60
N ASN A 623 -28.92 18.65 -20.35
CA ASN A 623 -29.24 17.26 -20.00
C ASN A 623 -28.27 16.20 -20.56
N PHE A 624 -26.98 16.50 -20.63
CA PHE A 624 -25.93 15.51 -20.88
C PHE A 624 -25.27 15.08 -19.57
N ASN A 625 -24.97 13.79 -19.44
CA ASN A 625 -24.29 13.21 -18.29
C ASN A 625 -23.09 12.34 -18.75
N PRO A 626 -21.84 12.74 -18.43
CA PRO A 626 -21.47 14.00 -17.78
C PRO A 626 -21.71 15.21 -18.70
N SER A 627 -22.06 16.37 -18.12
CA SER A 627 -22.22 17.63 -18.87
C SER A 627 -20.88 18.27 -19.21
N ASN A 628 -19.87 18.13 -18.35
CA ASN A 628 -18.49 18.44 -18.71
C ASN A 628 -17.87 17.23 -19.40
N VAL A 629 -17.89 17.22 -20.72
CA VAL A 629 -17.37 16.14 -21.55
C VAL A 629 -15.86 16.29 -21.64
N ILE A 630 -15.14 15.28 -21.17
CA ILE A 630 -13.70 15.20 -21.35
C ILE A 630 -13.43 14.51 -22.69
N ILE A 631 -12.74 15.20 -23.58
CA ILE A 631 -12.23 14.62 -24.82
C ILE A 631 -10.96 13.83 -24.47
N THR A 632 -11.01 12.51 -24.66
CA THR A 632 -9.87 11.61 -24.50
C THR A 632 -9.74 10.75 -25.75
N GLU A 633 -8.52 10.35 -26.12
CA GLU A 633 -8.29 9.63 -27.40
C GLU A 633 -8.91 10.37 -28.61
N ASN A 634 -8.90 11.70 -28.57
CA ASN A 634 -9.52 12.61 -29.53
C ASN A 634 -11.05 12.58 -29.61
N VAL A 635 -11.76 11.88 -28.71
CA VAL A 635 -13.23 11.74 -28.76
C VAL A 635 -13.86 12.05 -27.40
N GLY A 636 -14.88 12.91 -27.41
CA GLY A 636 -15.71 13.23 -26.24
C GLY A 636 -17.08 12.56 -26.36
N LYS A 637 -17.39 11.69 -25.39
CA LYS A 637 -18.69 11.00 -25.33
C LYS A 637 -19.50 11.46 -24.13
N SER A 638 -20.82 11.52 -24.31
CA SER A 638 -21.75 11.77 -23.22
C SER A 638 -23.10 11.12 -23.52
N THR A 639 -23.97 11.08 -22.51
CA THR A 639 -25.30 10.48 -22.63
C THR A 639 -26.35 11.54 -22.43
N TYR A 640 -27.29 11.65 -23.36
CA TYR A 640 -28.46 12.52 -23.19
C TYR A 640 -29.49 11.84 -22.27
N VAL A 641 -29.86 12.51 -21.18
CA VAL A 641 -30.77 12.01 -20.15
C VAL A 641 -32.06 12.83 -20.02
N GLY A 642 -32.31 13.73 -20.97
CA GLY A 642 -33.56 14.49 -21.04
C GLY A 642 -34.71 13.71 -21.68
N GLY A 643 -35.88 14.35 -21.79
CA GLY A 643 -37.06 13.78 -22.45
C GLY A 643 -36.95 13.75 -23.98
N PRO A 644 -37.83 13.00 -24.67
CA PRO A 644 -37.87 12.95 -26.12
C PRO A 644 -38.32 14.30 -26.73
N GLY A 645 -37.86 14.57 -27.95
CA GLY A 645 -38.17 15.78 -28.72
C GLY A 645 -36.95 16.46 -29.32
N GLN A 646 -37.17 17.61 -29.97
CA GLN A 646 -36.08 18.44 -30.47
C GLN A 646 -35.33 19.11 -29.32
N VAL A 647 -33.99 19.05 -29.37
CA VAL A 647 -33.09 19.63 -28.40
C VAL A 647 -32.03 20.42 -29.13
N ASN A 648 -31.84 21.69 -28.75
CA ASN A 648 -30.70 22.47 -29.22
C ASN A 648 -29.50 22.18 -28.32
N VAL A 649 -28.57 21.34 -28.79
CA VAL A 649 -27.38 20.95 -28.04
C VAL A 649 -26.32 22.01 -28.24
N ASN A 650 -25.86 22.62 -27.15
CA ASN A 650 -24.79 23.60 -27.14
C ASN A 650 -23.56 23.00 -26.50
N ALA A 651 -22.44 23.01 -27.22
CA ALA A 651 -21.13 22.65 -26.71
C ALA A 651 -20.26 23.90 -26.63
N ALA A 652 -19.68 24.18 -25.46
CA ALA A 652 -18.89 25.37 -25.23
C ALA A 652 -17.72 25.15 -24.27
N SER A 653 -16.62 25.85 -24.54
CA SER A 653 -15.50 26.08 -23.62
C SER A 653 -15.10 27.57 -23.70
N SER A 654 -14.00 27.99 -23.07
CA SER A 654 -13.62 29.41 -23.01
C SER A 654 -13.59 30.12 -24.37
N ASN A 655 -13.11 29.45 -25.43
CA ASN A 655 -13.01 30.00 -26.79
C ASN A 655 -13.57 29.06 -27.88
N TYR A 656 -14.39 28.09 -27.49
CA TYR A 656 -15.13 27.23 -28.40
C TYR A 656 -16.62 27.35 -28.13
N GLY A 657 -17.42 27.44 -29.19
CA GLY A 657 -18.87 27.41 -29.12
C GLY A 657 -19.44 26.83 -30.40
N ALA A 658 -20.26 25.79 -30.27
CA ALA A 658 -21.02 25.21 -31.37
C ALA A 658 -22.40 24.79 -30.88
N SER A 659 -23.39 24.85 -31.76
CA SER A 659 -24.72 24.36 -31.47
C SER A 659 -25.27 23.54 -32.63
N ARG A 660 -26.09 22.54 -32.29
CA ARG A 660 -26.79 21.70 -33.25
C ARG A 660 -28.14 21.29 -32.71
N VAL A 661 -29.18 21.44 -33.51
CA VAL A 661 -30.50 20.88 -33.22
C VAL A 661 -30.46 19.38 -33.51
N VAL A 662 -30.82 18.59 -32.51
CA VAL A 662 -30.92 17.13 -32.59
C VAL A 662 -32.32 16.68 -32.19
N ASN A 663 -32.78 15.57 -32.74
CA ASN A 663 -34.01 14.92 -32.33
C ASN A 663 -33.69 13.80 -31.33
N ALA A 664 -34.02 13.99 -30.05
CA ALA A 664 -33.91 12.95 -29.03
C ALA A 664 -35.12 12.04 -29.11
N VAL A 665 -34.90 10.74 -29.30
CA VAL A 665 -35.97 9.74 -29.35
C VAL A 665 -35.83 8.77 -28.18
N GLU A 666 -36.97 8.29 -27.67
CA GLU A 666 -36.95 7.10 -26.83
C GLU A 666 -36.33 5.96 -27.64
N GLY A 667 -35.15 5.53 -27.23
CA GLY A 667 -34.52 4.36 -27.81
C GLY A 667 -35.37 3.13 -27.52
N LYS A 668 -35.55 2.26 -28.52
CA LYS A 668 -36.14 0.95 -28.28
C LYS A 668 -35.18 0.12 -27.43
N VAL A 669 -35.71 -0.51 -26.41
CA VAL A 669 -34.95 -1.40 -25.54
C VAL A 669 -34.81 -2.75 -26.25
N GLN A 670 -33.56 -3.20 -26.44
CA GLN A 670 -33.27 -4.53 -26.96
C GLN A 670 -33.88 -5.60 -26.05
N THR A 671 -34.50 -6.61 -26.65
CA THR A 671 -35.11 -7.72 -25.90
C THR A 671 -34.48 -9.06 -26.28
N SER A 672 -34.55 -10.02 -25.36
CA SER A 672 -34.06 -11.38 -25.57
C SER A 672 -35.12 -12.37 -25.11
N LEU A 673 -35.31 -13.43 -25.91
CA LEU A 673 -36.14 -14.58 -25.59
C LEU A 673 -35.26 -15.80 -25.33
N SER A 674 -35.48 -16.46 -24.20
CA SER A 674 -34.81 -17.71 -23.87
C SER A 674 -35.85 -18.76 -23.45
N GLY A 675 -35.94 -19.83 -24.22
CA GLY A 675 -36.83 -20.96 -23.97
C GLY A 675 -36.04 -22.25 -23.68
N ASN A 676 -36.70 -23.20 -23.03
CA ASN A 676 -36.14 -24.53 -22.76
C ASN A 676 -36.44 -25.53 -23.88
N ASN A 677 -35.54 -26.49 -24.09
CA ASN A 677 -35.85 -27.66 -24.92
C ASN A 677 -36.51 -28.76 -24.06
N LEU A 678 -37.29 -29.63 -24.69
CA LEU A 678 -37.98 -30.74 -24.01
C LEU A 678 -37.59 -32.09 -24.61
N LEU A 679 -37.60 -33.12 -23.78
CA LEU A 679 -37.42 -34.52 -24.18
C LEU A 679 -38.58 -35.34 -23.62
N PHE A 680 -39.35 -35.97 -24.51
CA PHE A 680 -40.44 -36.88 -24.17
C PHE A 680 -40.05 -38.32 -24.49
N THR A 681 -40.31 -39.20 -23.53
CA THR A 681 -39.94 -40.62 -23.57
C THR A 681 -41.14 -41.56 -23.57
N SER A 682 -42.36 -41.01 -23.49
CA SER A 682 -43.59 -41.77 -23.65
C SER A 682 -44.67 -40.95 -24.38
N PRO A 683 -45.57 -41.59 -25.17
CA PRO A 683 -46.56 -40.89 -26.00
C PRO A 683 -47.51 -39.96 -25.25
N ASN A 684 -47.79 -40.26 -23.98
CA ASN A 684 -48.73 -39.50 -23.14
C ASN A 684 -48.02 -38.46 -22.25
N GLN A 685 -46.71 -38.28 -22.39
CA GLN A 685 -45.96 -37.31 -21.60
C GLN A 685 -46.35 -35.88 -22.00
N SER A 686 -46.54 -35.02 -21.00
CA SER A 686 -46.70 -33.59 -21.18
C SER A 686 -45.53 -32.85 -20.52
N GLY A 687 -45.23 -31.65 -21.03
CA GLY A 687 -44.15 -30.83 -20.51
C GLY A 687 -44.47 -29.35 -20.63
N ASN A 688 -43.99 -28.57 -19.65
CA ASN A 688 -44.10 -27.13 -19.66
C ASN A 688 -42.95 -26.55 -20.50
N TYR A 689 -43.28 -26.02 -21.66
CA TYR A 689 -42.39 -25.12 -22.37
C TYR A 689 -42.52 -23.72 -21.77
N VAL A 690 -41.42 -23.21 -21.21
CA VAL A 690 -41.33 -21.92 -20.55
C VAL A 690 -40.37 -21.05 -21.34
N VAL A 691 -40.86 -19.93 -21.85
CA VAL A 691 -40.02 -18.91 -22.47
C VAL A 691 -39.99 -17.67 -21.59
N THR A 692 -38.80 -17.10 -21.40
CA THR A 692 -38.60 -15.86 -20.64
C THR A 692 -38.22 -14.73 -21.58
N LEU A 693 -38.94 -13.61 -21.50
CA LEU A 693 -38.64 -12.36 -22.19
C LEU A 693 -37.97 -11.37 -21.23
N THR A 694 -36.79 -10.89 -21.61
CA THR A 694 -36.07 -9.85 -20.85
C THR A 694 -35.63 -8.69 -21.73
N ASP A 695 -35.33 -7.56 -21.10
CA ASP A 695 -34.52 -6.53 -21.74
C ASP A 695 -33.02 -6.87 -21.75
N ALA A 696 -32.21 -6.03 -22.40
CA ALA A 696 -30.75 -6.16 -22.47
C ALA A 696 -30.02 -6.08 -21.11
N LYS A 697 -30.67 -5.58 -20.06
CA LYS A 697 -30.14 -5.55 -18.68
C LYS A 697 -30.58 -6.76 -17.86
N GLY A 698 -31.37 -7.67 -18.46
CA GLY A 698 -31.91 -8.86 -17.81
C GLY A 698 -33.21 -8.61 -17.03
N ASN A 699 -33.79 -7.42 -17.10
CA ASN A 699 -35.06 -7.12 -16.43
C ASN A 699 -36.20 -7.89 -17.09
N LYS A 700 -37.11 -8.40 -16.28
CA LYS A 700 -38.23 -9.24 -16.73
C LYS A 700 -39.35 -8.39 -17.32
N LEU A 701 -39.80 -8.72 -18.53
CA LEU A 701 -40.85 -7.97 -19.22
C LEU A 701 -42.21 -8.66 -19.03
N SER A 702 -43.03 -8.11 -18.14
CA SER A 702 -44.38 -8.61 -17.81
C SER A 702 -45.45 -8.05 -18.76
N GLY A 703 -46.52 -8.82 -18.96
CA GLY A 703 -47.70 -8.40 -19.74
C GLY A 703 -47.46 -8.33 -21.25
N LYS A 704 -46.41 -8.98 -21.76
CA LYS A 704 -46.05 -8.99 -23.19
C LYS A 704 -46.54 -10.25 -23.86
N THR A 705 -47.10 -10.10 -25.05
CA THR A 705 -47.56 -11.24 -25.86
C THR A 705 -46.39 -11.84 -26.62
N VAL A 706 -46.12 -13.12 -26.37
CA VAL A 706 -45.18 -13.94 -27.13
C VAL A 706 -45.95 -15.02 -27.89
N SER A 707 -45.57 -15.25 -29.14
CA SER A 707 -46.17 -16.25 -30.01
C SER A 707 -45.32 -17.51 -30.01
N ILE A 708 -45.84 -18.62 -29.48
CA ILE A 708 -45.16 -19.92 -29.41
C ILE A 708 -45.79 -20.83 -30.47
N THR A 709 -45.01 -21.28 -31.44
CA THR A 709 -45.48 -22.14 -32.54
C THR A 709 -44.83 -23.51 -32.45
N VAL A 710 -45.63 -24.58 -32.46
CA VAL A 710 -45.18 -25.98 -32.47
C VAL A 710 -45.94 -26.72 -33.58
N ASP A 711 -45.25 -27.42 -34.49
CA ASP A 711 -45.86 -28.10 -35.66
C ASP A 711 -46.90 -27.25 -36.41
N SER A 712 -46.52 -26.02 -36.75
CA SER A 712 -47.40 -25.04 -37.42
C SER A 712 -48.62 -24.58 -36.61
N ARG A 713 -48.78 -24.99 -35.35
CA ARG A 713 -49.84 -24.52 -34.44
C ARG A 713 -49.34 -23.37 -33.58
N ARG A 714 -49.79 -22.15 -33.89
CA ARG A 714 -49.45 -20.94 -33.14
C ARG A 714 -50.30 -20.81 -31.88
N ASN A 715 -49.65 -20.53 -30.76
CA ASN A 715 -50.24 -20.27 -29.46
C ASN A 715 -49.68 -18.97 -28.88
N ASP A 716 -50.51 -17.95 -28.74
CA ASP A 716 -50.10 -16.70 -28.10
C ASP A 716 -50.24 -16.81 -26.58
N ARG A 717 -49.22 -16.36 -25.84
CA ARG A 717 -49.18 -16.37 -24.37
C ARG A 717 -48.69 -15.02 -23.87
N VAL A 718 -49.20 -14.61 -22.72
CA VAL A 718 -48.80 -13.36 -22.07
C VAL A 718 -47.76 -13.68 -20.99
N THR A 719 -46.68 -12.91 -20.93
CA THR A 719 -45.66 -13.06 -19.91
C THR A 719 -46.16 -12.63 -18.52
N ASP A 720 -45.79 -13.39 -17.48
CA ASP A 720 -46.11 -13.10 -16.09
C ASP A 720 -45.18 -12.03 -15.47
N GLY A 721 -45.32 -11.77 -14.16
CA GLY A 721 -44.46 -10.84 -13.41
C GLY A 721 -42.97 -11.19 -13.39
N GLN A 722 -42.60 -12.42 -13.77
CA GLN A 722 -41.22 -12.89 -13.93
C GLN A 722 -40.79 -12.90 -15.41
N GLY A 723 -41.59 -12.33 -16.30
CA GLY A 723 -41.34 -12.27 -17.73
C GLY A 723 -41.52 -13.61 -18.43
N ARG A 724 -42.20 -14.59 -17.80
CA ARG A 724 -42.33 -15.96 -18.29
C ARG A 724 -43.67 -16.17 -18.97
N ALA A 725 -43.66 -16.81 -20.13
CA ALA A 725 -44.85 -17.36 -20.76
C ALA A 725 -44.72 -18.89 -20.84
N THR A 726 -45.76 -19.59 -20.42
CA THR A 726 -45.76 -21.06 -20.33
C THR A 726 -46.80 -21.67 -21.28
N LEU A 727 -46.40 -22.70 -22.02
CA LEU A 727 -47.26 -23.54 -22.83
C LEU A 727 -47.08 -25.01 -22.40
N VAL A 728 -48.18 -25.67 -22.05
CA VAL A 728 -48.18 -27.13 -21.89
C VAL A 728 -48.17 -27.77 -23.27
N ILE A 729 -47.13 -28.54 -23.57
CA ILE A 729 -47.00 -29.31 -24.80
C ILE A 729 -47.28 -30.78 -24.49
N ASN A 730 -48.12 -31.43 -25.29
CA ASN A 730 -48.50 -32.84 -25.18
C ASN A 730 -48.88 -33.42 -26.55
N ASN A 731 -49.08 -34.74 -26.62
CA ASN A 731 -49.61 -35.46 -27.79
C ASN A 731 -48.83 -35.21 -29.10
N LEU A 732 -47.52 -35.00 -29.01
CA LEU A 732 -46.65 -34.92 -30.19
C LEU A 732 -46.39 -36.33 -30.73
N ALA A 733 -46.11 -36.45 -32.03
CA ALA A 733 -45.76 -37.72 -32.66
C ALA A 733 -44.32 -38.13 -32.29
N ASN A 734 -43.92 -39.35 -32.66
CA ASN A 734 -42.50 -39.75 -32.56
C ASN A 734 -41.68 -38.87 -33.52
N GLY A 735 -40.58 -38.26 -33.07
CA GLY A 735 -39.80 -37.36 -33.91
C GLY A 735 -39.24 -36.11 -33.22
N TYR A 736 -38.67 -35.22 -34.02
CA TYR A 736 -38.26 -33.88 -33.61
C TYR A 736 -39.32 -32.86 -34.02
N HIS A 737 -39.73 -32.04 -33.07
CA HIS A 737 -40.70 -30.97 -33.27
C HIS A 737 -40.04 -29.63 -32.94
N GLU A 738 -39.99 -28.72 -33.91
CA GLU A 738 -39.45 -27.39 -33.70
C GLU A 738 -40.45 -26.50 -32.94
N ILE A 739 -39.94 -25.75 -31.96
CA ILE A 739 -40.67 -24.69 -31.28
C ILE A 739 -40.09 -23.35 -31.72
N SER A 740 -40.82 -22.60 -32.53
CA SER A 740 -40.43 -21.23 -32.89
C SER A 740 -41.17 -20.24 -31.98
N VAL A 741 -40.44 -19.35 -31.31
CA VAL A 741 -41.03 -18.31 -30.47
C VAL A 741 -40.64 -16.94 -30.96
N SER A 742 -41.61 -16.03 -31.04
CA SER A 742 -41.36 -14.64 -31.38
C SER A 742 -42.08 -13.68 -30.44
N PHE A 743 -41.41 -12.57 -30.18
CA PHE A 743 -41.97 -11.35 -29.66
C PHE A 743 -41.85 -10.32 -30.78
N ALA A 744 -42.99 -9.84 -31.29
CA ALA A 744 -43.04 -8.96 -32.46
C ALA A 744 -42.42 -7.57 -32.23
N GLY A 745 -42.06 -7.25 -30.99
CA GLY A 745 -41.64 -5.91 -30.58
C GLY A 745 -42.83 -4.98 -30.39
N GLU A 746 -42.57 -3.83 -29.76
CA GLU A 746 -43.55 -2.78 -29.51
C GLU A 746 -42.89 -1.41 -29.75
N SER A 747 -43.60 -0.31 -29.47
CA SER A 747 -43.05 1.04 -29.54
C SER A 747 -41.78 1.20 -28.69
N LYS A 748 -41.77 0.60 -27.48
CA LYS A 748 -40.66 0.67 -26.52
C LYS A 748 -39.60 -0.43 -26.67
N TYR A 749 -39.89 -1.53 -27.35
CA TYR A 749 -39.05 -2.74 -27.34
C TYR A 749 -38.77 -3.27 -28.74
N TYR A 750 -37.54 -3.67 -29.03
CA TYR A 750 -37.22 -4.38 -30.27
C TYR A 750 -37.82 -5.79 -30.28
N ALA A 751 -38.14 -6.28 -31.48
CA ALA A 751 -38.56 -7.66 -31.69
C ALA A 751 -37.42 -8.62 -31.33
N SER A 752 -37.78 -9.79 -30.83
CA SER A 752 -36.84 -10.88 -30.59
C SER A 752 -37.49 -12.20 -30.94
N SER A 753 -36.68 -13.21 -31.23
CA SER A 753 -37.14 -14.56 -31.49
C SER A 753 -36.13 -15.57 -30.96
N THR A 754 -36.62 -16.76 -30.69
CA THR A 754 -35.78 -17.90 -30.34
C THR A 754 -36.40 -19.17 -30.90
N THR A 755 -35.56 -20.17 -31.14
CA THR A 755 -36.00 -21.49 -31.62
C THR A 755 -35.49 -22.55 -30.66
N ASN A 756 -36.42 -23.42 -30.25
CA ASN A 756 -36.19 -24.55 -29.36
C ASN A 756 -36.74 -25.82 -30.03
N GLY A 757 -36.65 -26.96 -29.35
CA GLY A 757 -37.23 -28.20 -29.85
C GLY A 757 -37.75 -29.12 -28.78
N VAL A 758 -38.68 -29.98 -29.18
CA VAL A 758 -39.09 -31.18 -28.45
C VAL A 758 -38.60 -32.41 -29.20
N ILE A 759 -37.87 -33.28 -28.52
CA ILE A 759 -37.53 -34.59 -29.04
C ILE A 759 -38.46 -35.62 -28.41
N CYS A 760 -39.13 -36.41 -29.22
CA CYS A 760 -40.05 -37.45 -28.82
C CYS A 760 -39.50 -38.82 -29.24
N ILE A 761 -39.19 -39.68 -28.27
CA ILE A 761 -38.60 -41.02 -28.50
C ILE A 761 -39.54 -42.13 -27.99
N TYR A 762 -40.53 -42.50 -28.80
CA TYR A 762 -41.56 -43.48 -28.44
C TYR A 762 -41.41 -44.82 -29.16
N SER A 763 -40.71 -44.85 -30.28
CA SER A 763 -40.52 -46.04 -31.12
C SER A 763 -39.12 -46.08 -31.70
N ASP A 764 -38.55 -47.29 -31.74
CA ASP A 764 -37.25 -47.59 -32.34
C ASP A 764 -37.39 -48.15 -33.78
N GLN A 765 -38.62 -48.23 -34.31
CA GLN A 765 -38.86 -48.68 -35.68
C GLN A 765 -38.53 -47.55 -36.66
N SER A 766 -37.38 -47.68 -37.33
CA SER A 766 -36.90 -46.71 -38.33
C SER A 766 -36.31 -47.42 -39.55
N GLY A 767 -36.50 -46.84 -40.73
CA GLY A 767 -35.81 -47.17 -41.97
C GLY A 767 -34.38 -46.62 -42.04
N THR A 768 -33.92 -45.93 -40.98
CA THR A 768 -32.54 -45.44 -40.83
C THR A 768 -31.95 -45.90 -39.50
N ASN A 769 -30.63 -46.04 -39.46
CA ASN A 769 -29.91 -46.47 -38.27
C ASN A 769 -28.86 -45.43 -37.89
N LEU A 770 -28.93 -44.96 -36.64
CA LEU A 770 -28.00 -44.00 -36.06
C LEU A 770 -27.21 -44.68 -34.93
N VAL A 771 -25.90 -44.79 -35.09
CA VAL A 771 -25.03 -45.48 -34.12
C VAL A 771 -24.06 -44.49 -33.50
N GLY A 772 -24.00 -44.49 -32.17
CA GLY A 772 -23.06 -43.74 -31.34
C GLY A 772 -22.46 -44.64 -30.26
N ARG A 773 -21.38 -44.19 -29.64
CA ARG A 773 -20.73 -44.89 -28.52
C ARG A 773 -20.46 -43.93 -27.37
N ASN A 774 -20.37 -44.47 -26.16
CA ASN A 774 -19.93 -43.70 -25.00
C ASN A 774 -18.55 -43.11 -25.25
N VAL A 775 -18.32 -41.88 -24.79
CA VAL A 775 -17.03 -41.20 -24.89
C VAL A 775 -16.52 -40.93 -23.49
N GLU A 776 -15.29 -41.34 -23.24
CA GLU A 776 -14.54 -40.99 -22.06
C GLU A 776 -13.37 -40.12 -22.50
N MET A 777 -13.27 -38.92 -21.94
CA MET A 777 -12.32 -37.90 -22.38
C MET A 777 -11.81 -37.10 -21.18
N TYR A 778 -10.61 -36.53 -21.28
CA TYR A 778 -10.16 -35.53 -20.30
C TYR A 778 -10.68 -34.15 -20.70
N TYR A 779 -10.83 -33.24 -19.72
CA TYR A 779 -11.32 -31.88 -19.98
C TYR A 779 -10.56 -31.22 -21.14
N LYS A 780 -11.30 -30.90 -22.21
CA LYS A 780 -10.82 -30.32 -23.47
C LYS A 780 -9.66 -31.08 -24.14
N ASP A 781 -9.69 -32.41 -24.14
CA ASP A 781 -8.69 -33.20 -24.90
C ASP A 781 -8.85 -33.14 -26.43
N GLY A 782 -9.96 -32.60 -26.90
CA GLY A 782 -10.30 -32.47 -28.32
C GLY A 782 -11.16 -33.60 -28.85
N SER A 783 -11.45 -34.61 -28.03
CA SER A 783 -12.40 -35.68 -28.34
C SER A 783 -13.77 -35.10 -28.66
N ARG A 784 -14.43 -35.74 -29.62
CA ARG A 784 -15.74 -35.37 -30.11
C ARG A 784 -16.68 -36.55 -29.91
N TYR A 785 -17.93 -36.27 -29.58
CA TYR A 785 -18.96 -37.29 -29.70
C TYR A 785 -19.40 -37.38 -31.16
N GLU A 786 -19.27 -38.56 -31.74
CA GLU A 786 -19.57 -38.85 -33.15
C GLU A 786 -20.67 -39.91 -33.24
N VAL A 787 -21.57 -39.70 -34.19
CA VAL A 787 -22.58 -40.69 -34.60
C VAL A 787 -22.50 -40.92 -36.10
N THR A 788 -22.83 -42.14 -36.53
CA THR A 788 -22.90 -42.53 -37.94
C THR A 788 -24.34 -42.86 -38.32
N LEU A 789 -24.85 -42.22 -39.37
CA LEU A 789 -26.19 -42.40 -39.92
C LEU A 789 -26.13 -43.22 -41.22
N THR A 790 -26.94 -44.29 -41.28
CA THR A 790 -27.06 -45.18 -42.44
C THR A 790 -28.52 -45.44 -42.79
N ASP A 791 -28.79 -45.77 -44.05
CA ASP A 791 -30.10 -46.27 -44.48
C ASP A 791 -30.31 -47.74 -44.06
N ALA A 792 -31.52 -48.29 -44.28
CA ALA A 792 -31.87 -49.67 -43.96
C ALA A 792 -30.97 -50.74 -44.62
N SER A 793 -30.24 -50.39 -45.69
CA SER A 793 -29.29 -51.28 -46.36
C SER A 793 -27.84 -51.09 -45.88
N GLY A 794 -27.61 -50.23 -44.89
CA GLY A 794 -26.28 -49.92 -44.34
C GLY A 794 -25.48 -48.88 -45.13
N ARG A 795 -26.08 -48.22 -46.13
CA ARG A 795 -25.38 -47.17 -46.90
C ARG A 795 -25.37 -45.85 -46.13
N ALA A 796 -24.21 -45.20 -46.11
CA ALA A 796 -24.00 -43.91 -45.43
C ALA A 796 -24.91 -42.80 -46.01
N MET A 797 -25.52 -42.02 -45.12
CA MET A 797 -26.40 -40.91 -45.50
C MET A 797 -25.71 -39.56 -45.32
N ALA A 798 -25.17 -39.00 -46.40
CA ALA A 798 -24.47 -37.73 -46.39
C ALA A 798 -25.40 -36.51 -46.41
N SER A 799 -24.90 -35.37 -45.91
CA SER A 799 -25.58 -34.07 -45.90
C SER A 799 -26.93 -34.07 -45.18
N LYS A 800 -27.05 -34.85 -44.10
CA LYS A 800 -28.26 -34.96 -43.26
C LYS A 800 -28.03 -34.33 -41.90
N ASP A 801 -29.01 -33.56 -41.42
CA ASP A 801 -28.93 -32.92 -40.11
C ASP A 801 -29.25 -33.89 -38.97
N VAL A 802 -28.35 -34.01 -38.01
CA VAL A 802 -28.49 -34.76 -36.77
C VAL A 802 -28.57 -33.78 -35.60
N LYS A 803 -29.53 -33.99 -34.70
CA LYS A 803 -29.76 -33.19 -33.49
C LYS A 803 -29.13 -33.89 -32.29
N PHE A 804 -28.36 -33.16 -31.49
CA PHE A 804 -27.70 -33.64 -30.27
C PHE A 804 -28.30 -32.91 -29.06
N TYR A 805 -28.96 -33.64 -28.18
CA TYR A 805 -29.50 -33.17 -26.91
C TYR A 805 -28.56 -33.54 -25.77
N ILE A 806 -27.97 -32.54 -25.12
CA ILE A 806 -27.08 -32.71 -23.96
C ILE A 806 -27.26 -31.53 -23.01
N SER A 807 -27.35 -31.82 -21.70
CA SER A 807 -27.52 -30.80 -20.64
C SER A 807 -28.68 -29.81 -20.90
N GLY A 808 -29.78 -30.27 -21.51
CA GLY A 808 -30.97 -29.46 -21.80
C GLY A 808 -30.89 -28.61 -23.09
N SER A 809 -29.78 -28.66 -23.82
CA SER A 809 -29.59 -27.95 -25.09
C SER A 809 -29.59 -28.86 -26.30
N ILE A 810 -30.14 -28.39 -27.43
CA ILE A 810 -30.14 -29.10 -28.72
C ILE A 810 -29.14 -28.42 -29.67
N TYR A 811 -28.24 -29.21 -30.27
CA TYR A 811 -27.28 -28.77 -31.29
C TYR A 811 -27.51 -29.51 -32.60
N THR A 812 -27.44 -28.83 -33.75
CA THR A 812 -27.56 -29.48 -35.06
C THR A 812 -26.19 -29.64 -35.71
N ARG A 813 -25.89 -30.81 -36.28
CA ARG A 813 -24.72 -31.05 -37.13
C ARG A 813 -25.11 -31.85 -38.36
N THR A 814 -24.49 -31.53 -39.48
CA THR A 814 -24.76 -32.19 -40.76
C THR A 814 -23.77 -33.34 -40.96
N THR A 815 -24.23 -34.48 -41.48
CA THR A 815 -23.40 -35.65 -41.78
C THR A 815 -22.46 -35.42 -42.97
N ASP A 816 -21.26 -35.98 -42.90
CA ASP A 816 -20.29 -36.00 -43.99
C ASP A 816 -20.60 -37.08 -45.05
N ALA A 817 -19.72 -37.23 -46.05
CA ALA A 817 -19.86 -38.24 -47.11
C ALA A 817 -19.94 -39.69 -46.60
N ASN A 818 -19.45 -39.96 -45.39
CA ASN A 818 -19.48 -41.27 -44.73
C ASN A 818 -20.66 -41.39 -43.74
N GLY A 819 -21.59 -40.42 -43.74
CA GLY A 819 -22.74 -40.43 -42.86
C GLY A 819 -22.43 -40.01 -41.43
N LYS A 820 -21.25 -39.43 -41.15
CA LYS A 820 -20.82 -39.09 -39.79
C LYS A 820 -21.15 -37.66 -39.41
N ALA A 821 -21.73 -37.46 -38.23
CA ALA A 821 -21.92 -36.15 -37.63
C ALA A 821 -21.28 -36.14 -36.23
N SER A 822 -20.59 -35.04 -35.87
CA SER A 822 -19.91 -34.96 -34.58
C SER A 822 -20.01 -33.58 -33.91
N ILE A 823 -20.08 -33.59 -32.57
CA ILE A 823 -20.03 -32.38 -31.74
C ILE A 823 -18.77 -32.37 -30.87
N ALA A 824 -18.17 -31.19 -30.71
CA ALA A 824 -17.16 -30.98 -29.69
C ALA A 824 -17.85 -30.87 -28.32
N ILE A 825 -17.25 -31.46 -27.30
CA ILE A 825 -17.76 -31.41 -25.93
C ILE A 825 -16.92 -30.37 -25.16
N ASN A 826 -17.60 -29.33 -24.67
CA ASN A 826 -17.00 -28.25 -23.88
C ASN A 826 -17.78 -28.04 -22.58
N LEU A 827 -17.99 -29.13 -21.85
CA LEU A 827 -18.63 -29.14 -20.53
C LEU A 827 -17.54 -29.35 -19.46
N ASN A 828 -17.84 -28.94 -18.23
CA ASN A 828 -16.96 -29.19 -17.08
C ASN A 828 -16.79 -30.70 -16.85
N SER A 829 -15.77 -31.09 -16.08
CA SER A 829 -15.60 -32.49 -15.69
C SER A 829 -16.87 -33.03 -15.02
N GLY A 830 -17.31 -34.22 -15.42
CA GLY A 830 -18.57 -34.82 -14.99
C GLY A 830 -19.06 -35.91 -15.95
N THR A 831 -20.16 -36.58 -15.61
CA THR A 831 -20.83 -37.53 -16.52
C THR A 831 -22.13 -36.94 -17.00
N TYR A 832 -22.34 -36.94 -18.31
CA TYR A 832 -23.49 -36.36 -18.98
C TYR A 832 -24.12 -37.40 -19.91
N GLU A 833 -25.45 -37.56 -19.85
CA GLU A 833 -26.18 -38.29 -20.88
C GLU A 833 -26.30 -37.40 -22.12
N ILE A 834 -25.98 -37.96 -23.30
CA ILE A 834 -26.24 -37.35 -24.60
C ILE A 834 -27.21 -38.23 -25.38
N LEU A 835 -28.19 -37.58 -26.01
CA LEU A 835 -29.04 -38.18 -27.02
C LEU A 835 -28.72 -37.56 -28.37
N ALA A 836 -28.50 -38.37 -29.39
CA ALA A 836 -28.48 -37.91 -30.77
C ALA A 836 -29.67 -38.49 -31.53
N CYS A 837 -30.31 -37.70 -32.39
CA CYS A 837 -31.37 -38.18 -33.25
C CYS A 837 -31.29 -37.59 -34.66
N TYR A 838 -31.59 -38.42 -35.66
CA TYR A 838 -31.86 -37.99 -37.02
C TYR A 838 -33.38 -37.77 -37.14
N PRO A 839 -33.84 -36.54 -37.44
CA PRO A 839 -35.26 -36.21 -37.49
C PRO A 839 -36.00 -36.84 -38.68
N GLY A 840 -35.30 -37.24 -39.76
CA GLY A 840 -35.91 -37.81 -40.96
C GLY A 840 -36.72 -36.83 -41.81
N THR A 841 -37.27 -37.31 -42.92
CA THR A 841 -38.27 -36.59 -43.76
C THR A 841 -39.71 -37.07 -43.52
N GLY A 842 -39.89 -38.06 -42.64
CA GLY A 842 -41.18 -38.60 -42.20
C GLY A 842 -40.99 -39.54 -40.99
N ASN A 843 -42.09 -39.93 -40.33
CA ASN A 843 -42.06 -40.68 -39.06
C ASN A 843 -41.27 -42.00 -39.12
N ASN A 844 -41.19 -42.62 -40.31
CA ASN A 844 -40.52 -43.91 -40.52
C ASN A 844 -39.00 -43.78 -40.71
N ASP A 845 -38.44 -42.56 -40.79
CA ASP A 845 -37.00 -42.33 -40.98
C ASP A 845 -36.33 -41.76 -39.72
N PHE A 846 -37.07 -41.63 -38.61
CA PHE A 846 -36.55 -41.10 -37.34
C PHE A 846 -35.75 -42.14 -36.58
N SER A 847 -34.47 -41.87 -36.33
CA SER A 847 -33.60 -42.76 -35.54
C SER A 847 -32.88 -41.98 -34.45
N TYR A 848 -32.60 -42.64 -33.32
CA TYR A 848 -31.90 -42.01 -32.21
C TYR A 848 -30.99 -43.00 -31.48
N VAL A 849 -30.05 -42.45 -30.71
CA VAL A 849 -29.14 -43.21 -29.85
C VAL A 849 -28.85 -42.40 -28.59
N LYS A 850 -28.72 -43.10 -27.46
CA LYS A 850 -28.29 -42.53 -26.18
C LYS A 850 -26.92 -43.07 -25.82
N ASN A 851 -26.05 -42.18 -25.35
CA ASN A 851 -24.72 -42.53 -24.87
C ASN A 851 -24.33 -41.66 -23.66
N ASN A 852 -23.33 -42.10 -22.92
CA ASN A 852 -22.74 -41.33 -21.83
C ASN A 852 -21.45 -40.66 -22.29
N ILE A 853 -21.28 -39.39 -21.91
CA ILE A 853 -20.05 -38.62 -22.04
C ILE A 853 -19.46 -38.42 -20.65
N THR A 854 -18.31 -39.04 -20.39
CA THR A 854 -17.58 -38.88 -19.13
C THR A 854 -16.36 -38.01 -19.37
N ILE A 855 -16.37 -36.81 -18.78
CA ILE A 855 -15.27 -35.84 -18.83
C ILE A 855 -14.49 -35.95 -17.52
N LYS A 856 -13.29 -36.52 -17.59
CA LYS A 856 -12.37 -36.63 -16.47
C LYS A 856 -11.75 -35.27 -16.15
N PRO A 857 -11.66 -34.89 -14.87
CA PRO A 857 -10.95 -33.69 -14.48
C PRO A 857 -9.45 -33.86 -14.76
N THR A 858 -8.81 -32.76 -15.15
CA THR A 858 -7.34 -32.65 -15.24
C THR A 858 -6.74 -31.92 -14.04
N ILE A 859 -7.58 -31.46 -13.11
CA ILE A 859 -7.17 -30.95 -11.81
C ILE A 859 -7.93 -31.70 -10.72
N SER A 860 -7.22 -32.17 -9.70
CA SER A 860 -7.87 -32.72 -8.51
C SER A 860 -7.23 -32.18 -7.24
N GLY A 861 -8.04 -31.57 -6.38
CA GLY A 861 -7.65 -31.08 -5.05
C GLY A 861 -8.75 -31.33 -4.02
N GLN A 862 -8.39 -31.27 -2.74
CA GLN A 862 -9.31 -31.48 -1.62
C GLN A 862 -9.47 -30.21 -0.79
N ASP A 863 -10.65 -30.04 -0.21
CA ASP A 863 -10.90 -28.99 0.77
C ASP A 863 -10.02 -29.24 2.01
N ILE A 864 -9.50 -28.16 2.60
CA ILE A 864 -8.68 -28.25 3.80
C ILE A 864 -9.27 -27.42 4.93
N VAL A 865 -9.20 -27.97 6.14
CA VAL A 865 -9.48 -27.26 7.39
C VAL A 865 -8.23 -27.33 8.23
N LYS A 866 -7.76 -26.19 8.72
CA LYS A 866 -6.56 -26.11 9.57
C LYS A 866 -6.71 -25.03 10.62
N TYR A 867 -6.07 -25.19 11.76
CA TYR A 867 -5.89 -24.07 12.69
C TYR A 867 -4.79 -23.13 12.20
N TYR A 868 -4.85 -21.87 12.61
CA TYR A 868 -3.82 -20.88 12.29
C TYR A 868 -2.42 -21.41 12.64
N LYS A 869 -1.48 -21.26 11.70
CA LYS A 869 -0.09 -21.78 11.77
C LYS A 869 0.09 -23.31 11.89
N ASN A 870 -0.96 -24.12 11.77
CA ASN A 870 -0.81 -25.57 11.62
C ASN A 870 -0.02 -25.92 10.34
N ALA A 871 0.69 -27.06 10.33
CA ALA A 871 1.56 -27.47 9.22
C ALA A 871 0.82 -27.88 7.93
N THR A 872 -0.50 -28.08 7.96
CA THR A 872 -1.31 -28.47 6.79
C THR A 872 -1.18 -27.49 5.63
N GLN A 873 -0.96 -28.01 4.43
CA GLN A 873 -0.83 -27.26 3.18
C GLN A 873 -1.86 -27.75 2.17
N TYR A 874 -2.11 -26.96 1.12
CA TYR A 874 -2.99 -27.36 0.04
C TYR A 874 -2.20 -28.06 -1.07
N TYR A 875 -2.78 -29.12 -1.63
CA TYR A 875 -2.20 -29.89 -2.73
C TYR A 875 -3.24 -30.07 -3.83
N ALA A 876 -2.81 -29.89 -5.07
CA ALA A 876 -3.60 -30.22 -6.25
C ALA A 876 -2.73 -30.97 -7.26
N THR A 877 -3.31 -31.99 -7.88
CA THR A 877 -2.69 -32.77 -8.96
C THR A 877 -3.16 -32.23 -10.30
N PHE A 878 -2.24 -32.06 -11.25
CA PHE A 878 -2.49 -31.51 -12.57
C PHE A 878 -2.05 -32.51 -13.64
N LEU A 879 -2.95 -32.78 -14.57
CA LEU A 879 -2.76 -33.69 -15.69
C LEU A 879 -2.79 -32.92 -17.01
N ASP A 880 -2.12 -33.43 -18.02
CA ASP A 880 -2.27 -32.97 -19.39
C ASP A 880 -3.61 -33.45 -19.97
N LYS A 881 -3.87 -33.05 -21.21
CA LYS A 881 -5.08 -33.45 -21.94
C LYS A 881 -5.18 -34.97 -22.22
N ASN A 882 -4.11 -35.73 -22.04
CA ASN A 882 -4.09 -37.18 -22.23
C ASN A 882 -4.12 -37.94 -20.89
N GLY A 883 -4.21 -37.23 -19.75
CA GLY A 883 -4.20 -37.82 -18.42
C GLY A 883 -2.81 -38.06 -17.84
N ASN A 884 -1.73 -37.61 -18.49
CA ASN A 884 -0.38 -37.74 -17.96
C ASN A 884 -0.09 -36.62 -16.94
N PRO A 885 0.67 -36.87 -15.87
CA PRO A 885 1.07 -35.82 -14.96
C PRO A 885 1.84 -34.69 -15.65
N LEU A 886 1.43 -33.43 -15.43
CA LEU A 886 2.20 -32.28 -15.87
C LEU A 886 3.42 -32.14 -14.98
N LYS A 887 4.61 -32.56 -15.43
CA LYS A 887 5.84 -32.52 -14.62
C LYS A 887 6.50 -31.15 -14.70
N ASN A 888 7.01 -30.64 -13.57
CA ASN A 888 7.78 -29.38 -13.49
C ASN A 888 7.11 -28.20 -14.20
N THR A 889 5.79 -28.17 -14.18
CA THR A 889 4.96 -27.23 -14.94
C THR A 889 4.45 -26.14 -14.00
N ALA A 890 4.61 -24.88 -14.41
CA ALA A 890 4.11 -23.72 -13.69
C ALA A 890 2.57 -23.67 -13.77
N VAL A 891 1.90 -23.95 -12.67
CA VAL A 891 0.44 -23.88 -12.51
C VAL A 891 0.05 -22.69 -11.64
N SER A 892 -1.17 -22.18 -11.82
CA SER A 892 -1.66 -20.99 -11.11
C SER A 892 -2.70 -21.34 -10.05
N PHE A 893 -2.59 -20.71 -8.88
CA PHE A 893 -3.60 -20.70 -7.82
C PHE A 893 -4.06 -19.27 -7.57
N ASN A 894 -5.36 -19.04 -7.53
CA ASN A 894 -5.94 -17.79 -7.04
C ASN A 894 -6.58 -18.04 -5.67
N ILE A 895 -6.16 -17.30 -4.65
CA ILE A 895 -6.81 -17.27 -3.34
C ILE A 895 -6.89 -15.83 -2.85
N ASN A 896 -8.08 -15.39 -2.44
CA ASN A 896 -8.35 -14.02 -1.98
C ASN A 896 -7.96 -12.92 -3.00
N GLY A 897 -8.08 -13.20 -4.31
CA GLY A 897 -7.73 -12.26 -5.38
C GLY A 897 -6.24 -12.14 -5.69
N VAL A 898 -5.39 -12.92 -5.01
CA VAL A 898 -3.94 -12.98 -5.25
C VAL A 898 -3.60 -14.25 -6.01
N PHE A 899 -2.86 -14.09 -7.11
CA PHE A 899 -2.40 -15.18 -7.95
C PHE A 899 -1.01 -15.67 -7.53
N TYR A 900 -0.85 -16.99 -7.46
CA TYR A 900 0.38 -17.66 -7.09
C TYR A 900 0.74 -18.71 -8.12
N THR A 901 1.98 -18.67 -8.62
CA THR A 901 2.52 -19.70 -9.49
C THR A 901 3.28 -20.75 -8.69
N ARG A 902 3.02 -22.04 -8.94
CA ARG A 902 3.76 -23.16 -8.33
C ARG A 902 4.13 -24.17 -9.41
N ASN A 903 5.29 -24.79 -9.26
CA ASN A 903 5.68 -25.88 -10.13
C ASN A 903 5.16 -27.20 -9.56
N THR A 904 4.62 -28.03 -10.44
CA THR A 904 4.28 -29.42 -10.14
C THR A 904 5.52 -30.29 -10.03
N ASN A 905 5.47 -31.36 -9.23
CA ASN A 905 6.52 -32.38 -9.18
C ASN A 905 6.37 -33.42 -10.32
N ASP A 906 7.18 -34.49 -10.29
CA ASP A 906 7.14 -35.57 -11.29
C ASP A 906 5.82 -36.36 -11.32
N GLN A 907 5.00 -36.22 -10.27
CA GLN A 907 3.65 -36.81 -10.17
C GLN A 907 2.56 -35.79 -10.51
N GLY A 908 2.91 -34.61 -11.03
CA GLY A 908 1.94 -33.57 -11.37
C GLY A 908 1.35 -32.84 -10.18
N VAL A 909 1.88 -33.05 -8.96
CA VAL A 909 1.35 -32.44 -7.74
C VAL A 909 2.03 -31.11 -7.49
N ALA A 910 1.25 -30.04 -7.36
CA ALA A 910 1.72 -28.74 -6.89
C ALA A 910 1.27 -28.51 -5.44
N ARG A 911 2.21 -28.03 -4.62
CA ARG A 911 2.00 -27.67 -3.22
C ARG A 911 1.82 -26.16 -3.09
N MET A 912 0.77 -25.75 -2.39
CA MET A 912 0.52 -24.35 -2.04
C MET A 912 0.59 -24.16 -0.52
N ASN A 913 1.49 -23.29 -0.08
CA ASN A 913 1.64 -22.97 1.33
C ASN A 913 0.51 -22.06 1.80
N ILE A 914 -0.14 -22.40 2.92
CA ILE A 914 -1.27 -21.66 3.49
C ILE A 914 -0.85 -20.99 4.80
N ASN A 915 -0.60 -19.69 4.71
CA ASN A 915 -0.27 -18.80 5.83
C ASN A 915 -1.24 -17.60 5.83
N LEU A 916 -2.53 -17.90 5.92
CA LEU A 916 -3.61 -16.92 5.99
C LEU A 916 -4.11 -16.78 7.43
N ASN A 917 -4.68 -15.62 7.75
CA ASN A 917 -5.40 -15.42 9.00
C ASN A 917 -6.67 -16.30 9.05
N PRO A 918 -7.30 -16.45 10.23
CA PRO A 918 -8.55 -17.19 10.34
C PRO A 918 -9.63 -16.68 9.40
N GLY A 919 -10.32 -17.59 8.72
CA GLY A 919 -11.34 -17.28 7.71
C GLY A 919 -11.63 -18.48 6.79
N LYS A 920 -12.68 -18.34 5.98
CA LYS A 920 -13.03 -19.29 4.92
C LYS A 920 -12.65 -18.69 3.57
N TYR A 921 -11.81 -19.38 2.82
CA TYR A 921 -11.25 -18.93 1.55
C TYR A 921 -11.60 -19.92 0.43
N ILE A 922 -11.84 -19.41 -0.77
CA ILE A 922 -11.92 -20.23 -1.99
C ILE A 922 -10.55 -20.18 -2.66
N ILE A 923 -9.92 -21.34 -2.82
CA ILE A 923 -8.73 -21.49 -3.66
C ILE A 923 -9.16 -22.05 -5.01
N THR A 924 -8.76 -21.39 -6.08
CA THR A 924 -9.03 -21.85 -7.45
C THR A 924 -7.71 -22.17 -8.14
N ALA A 925 -7.53 -23.43 -8.48
CA ALA A 925 -6.43 -23.94 -9.28
C ALA A 925 -6.78 -23.83 -10.77
N GLN A 926 -5.82 -23.41 -11.59
CA GLN A 926 -5.99 -23.36 -13.05
C GLN A 926 -4.93 -24.21 -13.75
N ASN A 927 -5.39 -25.09 -14.63
CA ASN A 927 -4.52 -25.88 -15.48
C ASN A 927 -4.07 -25.03 -16.67
N PRO A 928 -2.77 -24.76 -16.82
CA PRO A 928 -2.26 -23.87 -17.86
C PRO A 928 -2.40 -24.45 -19.28
N VAL A 929 -2.61 -25.76 -19.42
CA VAL A 929 -2.62 -26.44 -20.72
C VAL A 929 -3.99 -26.40 -21.40
N ASN A 930 -5.08 -26.55 -20.63
CA ASN A 930 -6.45 -26.61 -21.16
C ASN A 930 -7.39 -25.55 -20.55
N GLY A 931 -6.90 -24.77 -19.58
CA GLY A 931 -7.67 -23.73 -18.91
C GLY A 931 -8.77 -24.24 -17.99
N GLU A 932 -8.77 -25.53 -17.61
CA GLU A 932 -9.67 -26.01 -16.56
C GLU A 932 -9.44 -25.21 -15.27
N MET A 933 -10.53 -24.89 -14.58
CA MET A 933 -10.48 -24.30 -13.25
C MET A 933 -11.15 -25.24 -12.28
N TYR A 934 -10.51 -25.46 -11.13
CA TYR A 934 -11.03 -26.32 -10.08
C TYR A 934 -10.89 -25.60 -8.75
N SER A 935 -11.99 -25.50 -8.01
CA SER A 935 -12.04 -24.75 -6.76
C SER A 935 -12.21 -25.68 -5.56
N ASN A 936 -11.49 -25.37 -4.50
CA ASN A 936 -11.62 -25.99 -3.18
C ASN A 936 -11.79 -24.92 -2.10
N THR A 937 -12.27 -25.33 -0.94
CA THR A 937 -12.35 -24.49 0.25
C THR A 937 -11.12 -24.67 1.12
N VAL A 938 -10.52 -23.56 1.55
CA VAL A 938 -9.51 -23.51 2.62
C VAL A 938 -10.11 -22.81 3.83
N THR A 939 -10.30 -23.53 4.93
CA THR A 939 -10.80 -22.95 6.19
C THR A 939 -9.66 -22.87 7.20
N VAL A 940 -9.30 -21.65 7.60
CA VAL A 940 -8.35 -21.41 8.69
C VAL A 940 -9.12 -21.07 9.96
N LEU A 941 -9.00 -21.89 10.99
CA LEU A 941 -9.63 -21.69 12.29
C LEU A 941 -8.76 -20.83 13.19
N GLY A 942 -9.39 -19.95 13.97
CA GLY A 942 -8.72 -19.12 14.97
C GLY A 942 -8.19 -19.96 16.13
N VAL A 943 -7.11 -19.50 16.74
CA VAL A 943 -6.50 -20.11 17.93
C VAL A 943 -6.60 -19.23 19.18
N LEU A 944 -7.17 -18.03 19.07
CA LEU A 944 -7.39 -17.10 20.17
C LEU A 944 -8.88 -16.85 20.34
N SER A 945 -9.37 -16.93 21.58
CA SER A 945 -10.75 -16.60 21.94
C SER A 945 -10.82 -15.87 23.28
N GLY A 946 -11.38 -14.66 23.28
CA GLY A 946 -11.64 -13.87 24.49
C GLY A 946 -13.08 -13.33 24.51
N LYS A 947 -13.51 -12.87 25.68
CA LYS A 947 -14.82 -12.21 25.86
C LYS A 947 -14.63 -10.84 26.48
N ASP A 948 -15.50 -9.91 26.10
CA ASP A 948 -15.55 -8.57 26.70
C ASP A 948 -15.77 -8.65 28.22
N LEU A 949 -15.20 -7.70 28.96
CA LEU A 949 -15.29 -7.64 30.41
C LEU A 949 -15.83 -6.27 30.85
N THR A 950 -16.92 -6.26 31.63
CA THR A 950 -17.34 -5.07 32.37
C THR A 950 -17.14 -5.31 33.86
N LYS A 951 -16.46 -4.39 34.56
CA LYS A 951 -16.19 -4.49 36.00
C LYS A 951 -16.25 -3.14 36.67
N TYR A 952 -16.49 -3.11 37.99
CA TYR A 952 -16.27 -1.91 38.79
C TYR A 952 -14.77 -1.71 39.08
N PHE A 953 -14.39 -0.44 39.29
CA PHE A 953 -13.03 -0.04 39.62
C PHE A 953 -12.52 -0.88 40.80
N ARG A 954 -11.36 -1.55 40.60
CA ARG A 954 -10.71 -2.46 41.56
C ARG A 954 -11.52 -3.68 42.05
N ASN A 955 -12.63 -4.04 41.41
CA ASN A 955 -13.24 -5.37 41.60
C ASN A 955 -12.24 -6.50 41.17
N ALA A 956 -12.33 -7.69 41.77
CA ALA A 956 -11.42 -8.81 41.52
C ALA A 956 -11.52 -9.48 40.13
N SER A 957 -12.47 -9.09 39.28
CA SER A 957 -12.68 -9.69 37.96
C SER A 957 -11.46 -9.51 37.04
N GLN A 958 -11.09 -10.59 36.35
CA GLN A 958 -9.97 -10.65 35.43
C GLN A 958 -10.45 -10.77 33.99
N TYR A 959 -9.64 -10.29 33.05
CA TYR A 959 -9.79 -10.64 31.65
C TYR A 959 -9.13 -12.01 31.40
N SER A 960 -9.73 -12.84 30.56
CA SER A 960 -9.22 -14.17 30.21
C SER A 960 -9.27 -14.40 28.71
N MET A 961 -8.21 -14.99 28.15
CA MET A 961 -8.15 -15.41 26.76
C MET A 961 -7.73 -16.88 26.68
N GLN A 962 -8.52 -17.69 25.97
CA GLN A 962 -8.19 -19.08 25.65
C GLN A 962 -7.30 -19.12 24.41
N VAL A 963 -6.28 -19.98 24.46
CA VAL A 963 -5.32 -20.25 23.40
C VAL A 963 -5.36 -21.73 23.05
N LEU A 964 -5.53 -22.02 21.76
CA LEU A 964 -5.51 -23.37 21.21
C LEU A 964 -4.20 -23.61 20.44
N GLY A 965 -3.79 -24.88 20.39
CA GLY A 965 -2.73 -25.37 19.52
C GLY A 965 -3.15 -25.53 18.08
N GLY A 966 -2.18 -25.86 17.23
CA GLY A 966 -2.41 -26.15 15.82
C GLY A 966 -3.28 -27.40 15.57
N ASP A 967 -3.53 -28.20 16.61
CA ASP A 967 -4.41 -29.36 16.64
C ASP A 967 -5.83 -29.03 17.14
N GLY A 968 -6.06 -27.78 17.57
CA GLY A 968 -7.35 -27.32 18.09
C GLY A 968 -7.59 -27.63 19.56
N LYS A 969 -6.65 -28.27 20.26
CA LYS A 969 -6.73 -28.50 21.70
C LYS A 969 -6.15 -27.32 22.46
N PRO A 970 -6.47 -27.13 23.75
CA PRO A 970 -5.77 -26.16 24.59
C PRO A 970 -4.26 -26.34 24.52
N ILE A 971 -3.52 -25.24 24.38
CA ILE A 971 -2.06 -25.27 24.19
C ILE A 971 -1.26 -25.71 25.46
N GLY A 972 -1.95 -25.99 26.56
CA GLY A 972 -1.33 -26.35 27.85
C GLY A 972 -0.77 -25.15 28.61
N ALA A 973 -0.13 -25.42 29.75
CA ALA A 973 0.41 -24.38 30.64
C ALA A 973 1.72 -23.77 30.12
N GLY A 974 2.02 -22.53 30.54
CA GLY A 974 3.31 -21.89 30.32
C GLY A 974 3.47 -21.16 28.97
N VAL A 975 2.43 -21.14 28.13
CA VAL A 975 2.51 -20.49 26.81
C VAL A 975 2.27 -18.99 26.92
N LYS A 976 3.21 -18.19 26.41
CA LYS A 976 3.16 -16.73 26.48
C LYS A 976 2.13 -16.14 25.52
N VAL A 977 1.25 -15.29 26.07
CA VAL A 977 0.29 -14.44 25.36
C VAL A 977 0.59 -13.00 25.71
N LYS A 978 0.70 -12.14 24.71
CA LYS A 978 0.98 -10.72 24.90
C LYS A 978 -0.33 -9.93 24.83
N PHE A 979 -0.75 -9.33 25.92
CA PHE A 979 -1.88 -8.41 25.96
C PHE A 979 -1.40 -6.97 25.79
N ASN A 980 -2.00 -6.22 24.87
CA ASN A 980 -1.87 -4.77 24.77
C ASN A 980 -3.18 -4.13 25.25
N ILE A 981 -3.09 -3.25 26.24
CA ILE A 981 -4.21 -2.40 26.66
C ILE A 981 -3.67 -0.99 26.90
N ASN A 982 -4.30 0.00 26.26
CA ASN A 982 -3.89 1.41 26.34
C ASN A 982 -2.41 1.68 25.96
N GLY A 983 -1.85 0.91 25.02
CA GLY A 983 -0.46 1.06 24.56
C GLY A 983 0.58 0.44 25.49
N VAL A 984 0.16 -0.23 26.57
CA VAL A 984 1.03 -0.96 27.50
C VAL A 984 0.91 -2.46 27.24
N PHE A 985 2.04 -3.14 27.15
CA PHE A 985 2.12 -4.57 26.86
C PHE A 985 2.35 -5.39 28.14
N TYR A 986 1.61 -6.48 28.26
CA TYR A 986 1.66 -7.41 29.38
C TYR A 986 1.78 -8.83 28.85
N GLU A 987 2.82 -9.56 29.26
CA GLU A 987 2.91 -11.00 28.97
C GLU A 987 2.22 -11.79 30.08
N ARG A 988 1.39 -12.76 29.68
CA ARG A 988 0.75 -13.72 30.58
C ARG A 988 0.97 -15.11 30.02
N VAL A 989 1.11 -16.07 30.92
CA VAL A 989 1.19 -17.48 30.55
C VAL A 989 -0.18 -18.13 30.66
N THR A 990 -0.45 -19.10 29.80
CA THR A 990 -1.62 -19.97 29.90
C THR A 990 -1.51 -20.92 31.08
N ASP A 991 -2.66 -21.29 31.66
CA ASP A 991 -2.79 -22.45 32.55
C ASP A 991 -2.94 -23.77 31.76
N GLU A 992 -3.10 -24.90 32.44
CA GLU A 992 -3.27 -26.23 31.80
C GLU A 992 -4.46 -26.29 30.85
N SER A 993 -5.48 -25.44 31.06
CA SER A 993 -6.64 -25.33 30.19
C SER A 993 -6.43 -24.38 29.00
N GLY A 994 -5.18 -23.91 28.80
CA GLY A 994 -4.80 -23.01 27.73
C GLY A 994 -5.30 -21.58 27.95
N VAL A 995 -5.64 -21.19 29.17
CA VAL A 995 -6.23 -19.86 29.44
C VAL A 995 -5.20 -18.92 30.07
N ALA A 996 -4.93 -17.80 29.41
CA ALA A 996 -4.13 -16.71 29.95
C ALA A 996 -5.04 -15.67 30.63
N LYS A 997 -4.77 -15.35 31.90
CA LYS A 997 -5.58 -14.41 32.70
C LYS A 997 -4.81 -13.13 33.04
N MET A 998 -5.52 -12.00 33.08
CA MET A 998 -4.96 -10.69 33.35
C MET A 998 -5.86 -9.88 34.30
N ASN A 999 -5.28 -9.43 35.42
CA ASN A 999 -5.91 -8.46 36.33
C ASN A 999 -6.09 -7.10 35.63
N ILE A 1000 -7.26 -6.47 35.83
CA ILE A 1000 -7.57 -5.13 35.30
C ILE A 1000 -7.68 -4.11 36.44
N ASN A 1001 -6.64 -3.28 36.55
CA ASN A 1001 -6.48 -2.21 37.55
C ASN A 1001 -6.42 -0.82 36.90
N LEU A 1002 -7.21 -0.61 35.85
CA LEU A 1002 -7.30 0.68 35.16
C LEU A 1002 -8.34 1.58 35.83
N ASN A 1003 -8.20 2.89 35.65
CA ASN A 1003 -9.20 3.88 36.06
C ASN A 1003 -10.54 3.64 35.33
N PRO A 1004 -11.66 4.20 35.82
CA PRO A 1004 -12.93 4.11 35.12
C PRO A 1004 -12.83 4.62 33.67
N GLY A 1005 -13.37 3.86 32.74
CA GLY A 1005 -13.23 4.11 31.30
C GLY A 1005 -13.58 2.88 30.45
N THR A 1006 -13.53 3.04 29.13
CA THR A 1006 -13.66 1.93 28.17
C THR A 1006 -12.34 1.78 27.43
N TYR A 1007 -11.83 0.55 27.37
CA TYR A 1007 -10.52 0.22 26.83
C TYR A 1007 -10.65 -0.93 25.83
N THR A 1008 -9.81 -0.96 24.80
CA THR A 1008 -9.62 -2.15 23.95
C THR A 1008 -8.43 -2.92 24.50
N ILE A 1009 -8.62 -4.21 24.77
CA ILE A 1009 -7.54 -5.16 25.03
C ILE A 1009 -7.33 -6.01 23.79
N THR A 1010 -6.08 -6.14 23.36
CA THR A 1010 -5.70 -7.02 22.25
C THR A 1010 -4.74 -8.07 22.76
N GLY A 1011 -5.11 -9.34 22.67
CA GLY A 1011 -4.20 -10.45 22.90
C GLY A 1011 -3.53 -10.88 21.62
N GLU A 1012 -2.24 -11.16 21.69
CA GLU A 1012 -1.39 -11.61 20.58
C GLU A 1012 -0.72 -12.93 20.92
N TYR A 1013 -0.81 -13.89 20.00
CA TYR A 1013 -0.12 -15.17 20.05
C TYR A 1013 0.30 -15.61 18.64
N ASN A 1014 1.58 -15.91 18.44
CA ASN A 1014 2.16 -16.31 17.13
C ASN A 1014 1.80 -15.34 15.97
N GLY A 1015 1.73 -14.04 16.27
CA GLY A 1015 1.37 -12.96 15.33
C GLY A 1015 -0.13 -12.89 14.98
N LEU A 1016 -0.98 -13.77 15.53
CA LEU A 1016 -2.43 -13.60 15.48
C LEU A 1016 -2.86 -12.67 16.61
N MET A 1017 -3.70 -11.68 16.29
CA MET A 1017 -4.28 -10.77 17.26
C MET A 1017 -5.79 -11.01 17.40
N HIS A 1018 -6.30 -10.92 18.63
CA HIS A 1018 -7.72 -10.94 18.95
C HIS A 1018 -8.04 -9.84 19.96
N SER A 1019 -9.06 -9.02 19.68
CA SER A 1019 -9.40 -7.86 20.50
C SER A 1019 -10.76 -8.02 21.19
N ASN A 1020 -10.84 -7.54 22.42
CA ASN A 1020 -12.05 -7.47 23.23
C ASN A 1020 -12.16 -6.10 23.92
N THR A 1021 -13.36 -5.78 24.40
CA THR A 1021 -13.65 -4.53 25.12
C THR A 1021 -13.59 -4.74 26.63
N ILE A 1022 -12.86 -3.86 27.33
CA ILE A 1022 -12.82 -3.78 28.80
C ILE A 1022 -13.48 -2.49 29.26
N LYS A 1023 -14.57 -2.58 30.02
CA LYS A 1023 -15.27 -1.44 30.59
C LYS A 1023 -15.11 -1.41 32.11
N VAL A 1024 -14.42 -0.40 32.62
CA VAL A 1024 -14.26 -0.15 34.06
C VAL A 1024 -15.24 0.92 34.51
N LEU A 1025 -16.18 0.57 35.38
CA LEU A 1025 -17.17 1.46 35.96
C LEU A 1025 -16.63 2.15 37.22
N PRO A 1026 -16.93 3.44 37.46
CA PRO A 1026 -16.55 4.11 38.71
C PRO A 1026 -17.31 3.52 39.89
N VAL A 1027 -16.74 3.63 41.10
CA VAL A 1027 -17.43 3.28 42.37
C VAL A 1027 -18.02 4.51 43.07
N LEU A 1028 -17.70 5.69 42.57
CA LEU A 1028 -17.98 6.98 43.17
C LEU A 1028 -18.76 7.84 42.17
N TYR A 1029 -19.91 8.39 42.58
CA TYR A 1029 -20.79 9.19 41.74
C TYR A 1029 -21.25 10.44 42.47
N ALA A 1030 -21.09 11.61 41.85
CA ALA A 1030 -21.62 12.87 42.35
C ALA A 1030 -21.86 13.85 41.21
N ASN A 1031 -22.72 14.82 41.48
CA ASN A 1031 -23.05 15.90 40.55
C ASN A 1031 -22.54 17.22 41.12
N ASP A 1032 -22.21 18.14 40.23
CA ASP A 1032 -21.98 19.54 40.59
C ASP A 1032 -23.24 20.12 41.26
N ILE A 1033 -23.05 21.04 42.20
CA ILE A 1033 -24.16 21.67 42.93
C ILE A 1033 -24.09 23.19 42.82
N THR A 1034 -25.26 23.82 42.75
CA THR A 1034 -25.44 25.27 42.85
C THR A 1034 -26.40 25.55 43.99
N MET A 1035 -26.03 26.47 44.88
CA MET A 1035 -26.80 26.80 46.09
C MET A 1035 -26.75 28.31 46.39
N ARG A 1036 -27.63 28.79 47.28
CA ARG A 1036 -27.57 30.15 47.85
C ARG A 1036 -26.84 30.14 49.18
N TYR A 1037 -26.21 31.26 49.53
CA TYR A 1037 -25.47 31.39 50.78
C TYR A 1037 -26.38 31.09 51.98
N LYS A 1038 -26.00 30.07 52.76
CA LYS A 1038 -26.72 29.55 53.95
C LYS A 1038 -28.10 28.92 53.69
N ASP A 1039 -28.38 28.38 52.50
CA ASP A 1039 -29.68 27.70 52.22
C ASP A 1039 -29.81 26.27 52.77
N GLY A 1040 -28.73 25.70 53.32
CA GLY A 1040 -28.71 24.35 53.91
C GLY A 1040 -28.42 23.22 52.93
N THR A 1041 -28.14 23.51 51.66
CA THR A 1041 -27.77 22.50 50.65
C THR A 1041 -26.51 21.74 51.06
N ARG A 1042 -26.51 20.43 50.76
CA ARG A 1042 -25.40 19.52 51.05
C ARG A 1042 -24.85 18.95 49.74
N PHE A 1043 -23.52 18.87 49.64
CA PHE A 1043 -22.87 18.11 48.58
C PHE A 1043 -22.95 16.61 48.92
N LYS A 1044 -23.44 15.80 47.98
CA LYS A 1044 -23.67 14.36 48.17
C LYS A 1044 -22.84 13.55 47.19
N VAL A 1045 -22.21 12.49 47.67
CA VAL A 1045 -21.50 11.49 46.88
C VAL A 1045 -22.08 10.12 47.15
N LYS A 1046 -22.46 9.40 46.10
CA LYS A 1046 -22.84 7.99 46.16
C LYS A 1046 -21.61 7.12 46.00
N LEU A 1047 -21.42 6.21 46.95
CA LEU A 1047 -20.46 5.12 46.87
C LEU A 1047 -21.19 3.80 46.63
N VAL A 1048 -20.69 3.01 45.69
CA VAL A 1048 -21.14 1.64 45.45
C VAL A 1048 -20.00 0.65 45.68
N ASP A 1049 -20.35 -0.60 45.99
CA ASP A 1049 -19.41 -1.69 46.16
C ASP A 1049 -18.91 -2.22 44.81
N GLY A 1050 -18.07 -3.25 44.84
CA GLY A 1050 -17.51 -3.88 43.64
C GLY A 1050 -18.55 -4.55 42.73
N GLN A 1051 -19.83 -4.57 43.12
CA GLN A 1051 -20.95 -5.16 42.40
C GLN A 1051 -22.00 -4.10 42.01
N GLY A 1052 -21.78 -2.83 42.35
CA GLY A 1052 -22.68 -1.72 42.01
C GLY A 1052 -23.81 -1.49 43.01
N LYS A 1053 -23.82 -2.18 44.16
CA LYS A 1053 -24.79 -1.96 45.23
C LYS A 1053 -24.31 -0.83 46.15
N ALA A 1054 -25.23 -0.13 46.81
CA ALA A 1054 -24.89 0.89 47.80
C ALA A 1054 -23.89 0.36 48.85
N PHE A 1055 -22.74 1.04 48.98
CA PHE A 1055 -21.72 0.63 49.95
C PHE A 1055 -21.88 1.45 51.22
N THR A 1056 -22.51 0.84 52.22
CA THR A 1056 -22.94 1.50 53.45
C THR A 1056 -21.83 1.51 54.52
N ASN A 1057 -21.89 2.47 55.46
CA ASN A 1057 -20.93 2.61 56.57
C ASN A 1057 -19.46 2.75 56.16
N GLN A 1058 -19.19 3.32 54.98
CA GLN A 1058 -17.85 3.61 54.50
C GLN A 1058 -17.52 5.09 54.67
N THR A 1059 -16.26 5.39 54.97
CA THR A 1059 -15.78 6.77 55.10
C THR A 1059 -15.35 7.31 53.73
N VAL A 1060 -16.07 8.33 53.25
CA VAL A 1060 -15.66 9.15 52.10
C VAL A 1060 -15.06 10.45 52.63
N GLN A 1061 -13.84 10.75 52.21
CA GLN A 1061 -13.17 11.98 52.53
C GLN A 1061 -13.47 13.04 51.46
N PHE A 1062 -13.96 14.19 51.89
CA PHE A 1062 -14.13 15.38 51.06
C PHE A 1062 -12.98 16.35 51.31
N ASN A 1063 -12.45 16.98 50.25
CA ASN A 1063 -11.53 18.10 50.36
C ASN A 1063 -12.05 19.28 49.55
N VAL A 1064 -12.22 20.41 50.24
CA VAL A 1064 -12.58 21.70 49.65
C VAL A 1064 -11.70 22.78 50.25
N ASN A 1065 -11.05 23.58 49.39
CA ASN A 1065 -10.07 24.62 49.77
C ASN A 1065 -8.93 24.13 50.69
N GLY A 1066 -8.49 22.87 50.53
CA GLY A 1066 -7.41 22.30 51.35
C GLY A 1066 -7.85 21.82 52.73
N VAL A 1067 -9.15 21.86 53.05
CA VAL A 1067 -9.71 21.35 54.30
C VAL A 1067 -10.40 20.01 54.06
N PHE A 1068 -10.05 19.01 54.86
CA PHE A 1068 -10.52 17.63 54.72
C PHE A 1068 -11.67 17.32 55.69
N TYR A 1069 -12.69 16.64 55.20
CA TYR A 1069 -13.88 16.23 55.95
C TYR A 1069 -14.23 14.77 55.69
N ASP A 1070 -14.19 13.94 56.72
CA ASP A 1070 -14.61 12.55 56.63
C ASP A 1070 -16.12 12.43 56.87
N ARG A 1071 -16.83 11.71 56.00
CA ARG A 1071 -18.27 11.47 56.12
C ARG A 1071 -18.58 10.02 55.84
N ILE A 1072 -19.49 9.47 56.63
CA ILE A 1072 -19.91 8.08 56.53
C ILE A 1072 -21.10 7.99 55.57
N THR A 1073 -21.07 7.02 54.66
CA THR A 1073 -22.16 6.73 53.74
C THR A 1073 -23.36 6.12 54.46
N ASP A 1074 -24.56 6.61 54.16
CA ASP A 1074 -25.82 6.07 54.68
C ASP A 1074 -26.22 4.71 54.08
N SER A 1075 -27.42 4.22 54.41
CA SER A 1075 -27.97 2.95 53.90
C SER A 1075 -28.18 2.92 52.38
N GLU A 1076 -28.23 4.07 51.73
CA GLU A 1076 -28.34 4.21 50.28
C GLU A 1076 -26.98 4.46 49.61
N GLY A 1077 -25.90 4.49 50.40
CA GLY A 1077 -24.52 4.68 49.96
C GLY A 1077 -24.11 6.15 49.81
N TYR A 1078 -24.88 7.10 50.35
CA TYR A 1078 -24.56 8.53 50.23
C TYR A 1078 -23.76 9.05 51.42
N ALA A 1079 -22.57 9.58 51.15
CA ALA A 1079 -21.86 10.47 52.06
C ALA A 1079 -22.23 11.92 51.74
N SER A 1080 -22.53 12.73 52.77
CA SER A 1080 -23.03 14.10 52.57
C SER A 1080 -22.27 15.14 53.39
N LEU A 1081 -21.80 16.22 52.77
CA LEU A 1081 -21.13 17.35 53.42
C LEU A 1081 -22.02 18.61 53.36
N ALA A 1082 -22.28 19.24 54.52
CA ALA A 1082 -22.91 20.56 54.56
C ALA A 1082 -21.92 21.63 54.07
N ILE A 1083 -22.38 22.52 53.20
CA ILE A 1083 -21.55 23.58 52.62
C ILE A 1083 -21.92 24.92 53.27
N ASN A 1084 -20.92 25.59 53.83
CA ASN A 1084 -21.05 26.91 54.46
C ASN A 1084 -19.83 27.79 54.09
N LEU A 1085 -19.61 27.95 52.79
CA LEU A 1085 -18.56 28.82 52.23
C LEU A 1085 -19.20 30.12 51.72
N MET A 1086 -18.42 31.20 51.64
CA MET A 1086 -18.87 32.48 51.07
C MET A 1086 -19.28 32.32 49.60
N PRO A 1087 -20.13 33.21 49.05
CA PRO A 1087 -20.46 33.19 47.63
C PRO A 1087 -19.21 33.10 46.73
N GLY A 1088 -19.24 32.21 45.75
CA GLY A 1088 -18.09 31.86 44.93
C GLY A 1088 -18.19 30.45 44.32
N GLN A 1089 -17.20 30.11 43.49
CA GLN A 1089 -17.08 28.79 42.86
C GLN A 1089 -15.90 28.03 43.49
N TYR A 1090 -16.15 26.79 43.92
CA TYR A 1090 -15.17 25.96 44.60
C TYR A 1090 -15.09 24.58 43.93
N ILE A 1091 -13.89 23.99 43.94
CA ILE A 1091 -13.72 22.58 43.57
C ILE A 1091 -13.75 21.76 44.85
N ILE A 1092 -14.63 20.76 44.88
CA ILE A 1092 -14.65 19.74 45.91
C ILE A 1092 -14.15 18.43 45.31
N THR A 1093 -13.21 17.78 46.00
CA THR A 1093 -12.73 16.46 45.64
C THR A 1093 -13.22 15.45 46.67
N SER A 1094 -13.68 14.29 46.20
CA SER A 1094 -14.14 13.21 47.07
C SER A 1094 -13.29 11.97 46.86
N ALA A 1095 -12.93 11.32 47.95
CA ALA A 1095 -11.97 10.23 47.98
C ALA A 1095 -12.51 9.06 48.80
N TYR A 1096 -12.46 7.86 48.22
CA TYR A 1096 -12.66 6.60 48.91
C TYR A 1096 -11.53 5.66 48.51
N GLU A 1097 -10.69 5.24 49.45
CA GLU A 1097 -9.44 4.51 49.22
C GLU A 1097 -8.55 5.13 48.12
N TYR A 1098 -8.58 4.58 46.91
CA TYR A 1098 -7.86 5.06 45.71
C TYR A 1098 -8.77 5.68 44.65
N ALA A 1099 -10.09 5.56 44.81
CA ALA A 1099 -11.07 6.21 43.94
C ALA A 1099 -11.12 7.70 44.27
N ARG A 1100 -11.04 8.54 43.25
CA ARG A 1100 -11.10 10.00 43.36
C ARG A 1100 -12.10 10.53 42.34
N LEU A 1101 -12.87 11.54 42.73
CA LEU A 1101 -13.78 12.27 41.86
C LEU A 1101 -13.70 13.76 42.21
N SER A 1102 -13.92 14.64 41.24
CA SER A 1102 -13.95 16.10 41.45
C SER A 1102 -15.27 16.67 40.93
N ASN A 1103 -15.85 17.60 41.68
CA ASN A 1103 -17.05 18.33 41.30
C ASN A 1103 -16.91 19.82 41.60
N THR A 1104 -17.79 20.61 41.01
CA THR A 1104 -17.92 22.04 41.24
C THR A 1104 -19.04 22.33 42.24
N ILE A 1105 -18.78 23.24 43.17
CA ILE A 1105 -19.77 23.85 44.05
C ILE A 1105 -19.86 25.34 43.71
N THR A 1106 -21.04 25.81 43.31
CA THR A 1106 -21.31 27.23 43.04
C THR A 1106 -22.24 27.80 44.10
N ILE A 1107 -21.83 28.87 44.79
CA ILE A 1107 -22.61 29.52 45.84
C ILE A 1107 -22.95 30.94 45.38
N ASN A 1108 -24.24 31.19 45.19
CA ASN A 1108 -24.78 32.50 44.86
C ASN A 1108 -25.09 33.30 46.14
N SER A 1109 -25.01 34.62 46.06
CA SER A 1109 -25.36 35.56 47.14
C SER A 1109 -26.80 35.42 47.62
#